data_AF-A0ST02-F1
#
_entry.id   AF-A0ST02-F1
#
_cell.length_a   1.000
_cell.length_b   1.000
_cell.length_c   1.000
_cell.angle_alpha   90.00
_cell.angle_beta   90.00
_cell.angle_gamma   90.00
#
_symmetry.space_group_name_H-M   'P 1'
#
loop_
_entity.id
_entity.type
_entity.pdbx_description
1 polymer ?
#
loop_
_entity_poly.entity_id
_entity_poly.type
_entity_poly.pdbx_seq_one_letter_code
_entity_poly.pdbx_strand_id
1 'polypeptide(L)'
;EFTEAEKQQQMQQEQEFFSQTILDIADDGFMVASSSQATPSISFLSNNRPHGDHKSDPITEAIRKEILEKQRDILREYFVNTNPELAEQIAKEEDDRKFRAFLSNQDNYALINKAFEDTKTKKNLEKAEIVGYKNVLSTYSVANGYQGGFQPVQWENQVSASDLRSTVVKNDEGEELCTLNETTVKTKDLIVAKQDGTQVQINSYREINFPIKLDKANGSMHLSMVALKADGTKPAKDKAVYFTAHYEEGPNGKPQLKEISSPQPLKFVGTGDDAVAYIEHGGEIYTLAVTRGKYKEMMKEVALNHGQSVALSQTIAEDLTHVQGPSHETHKPIIIPNQELESSIEQHTSQQVPPITTFNKSLQPKISQIHQLQPQQAQSSGIPNPVLNAANALSTSMQDLLNNINSYLTKNQDINKQSDLIKEAAIAILNNKKSDFAEKQYNIIDLAKNIFSNKDIIADAKVNVVNTLLETIQNDQNTLDIKKSKILEDTVAITLNSENIELKQKQQILEKVVDIGLSIKDDISRVVAVDSIMDTVIKSNIANEDKEKIFITVFDQINSYEFSNVAKQKLLDSILKKTAETQVLSPEQQQLMNQNLDNITTEHTKRDTIEKVNNILLEPLSNTALKTTNIQVMTSNVLDSPVQIEMKSKLIQVVTKTVAESALVEPKDKTEIVKGIGKTIVTHSDTSLPLHDKVVIMGSVAKGIVESKNDLLDRELIIAGLVDGIYEAKGDNAVVHAISSMIANSNINQSEKEALKRSQDVVSEKVLDKEIQNLDRELKAQNINESKLHDDIYNKTQDVANALKNVITTVLDDNSGQRGVSEEAPKKVSSLLNDISKRTIEKVNNLRAMLSQDGNLKTFEEKKDEATKKVDELVKAFDNKSSTEEQQNFIKSNLIDNKTLSREIRLQIIDNLLKAQAQKRAETIENLSAKTEDVRVISGKSELKPISQDEPYIQKAKMVVERDRVDIKDNIKIMSALINARDSIQSENF
;
A
#
# COMPACT_ATOMS: atom_id res chain seq x y z
N GLU A 1 57.01 9.25 6.79
CA GLU A 1 56.31 8.92 5.53
C GLU A 1 55.65 7.56 5.69
N PHE A 2 54.48 7.32 5.10
CA PHE A 2 53.86 6.00 5.11
C PHE A 2 54.57 5.06 4.13
N THR A 3 54.71 3.79 4.53
CA THR A 3 55.23 2.72 3.67
C THR A 3 54.25 2.40 2.54
N GLU A 4 54.74 1.69 1.51
CA GLU A 4 53.92 1.32 0.34
C GLU A 4 52.67 0.50 0.73
N ALA A 5 52.80 -0.37 1.75
CA ALA A 5 51.70 -1.15 2.28
C ALA A 5 50.68 -0.29 3.05
N GLU A 6 51.14 0.65 3.89
CA GLU A 6 50.26 1.59 4.60
C GLU A 6 49.50 2.50 3.61
N LYS A 7 50.13 2.94 2.51
CA LYS A 7 49.46 3.69 1.44
C LYS A 7 48.40 2.84 0.72
N GLN A 8 48.67 1.57 0.46
CA GLN A 8 47.68 0.67 -0.16
C GLN A 8 46.52 0.38 0.79
N GLN A 9 46.80 0.17 2.08
CA GLN A 9 45.77 -0.03 3.10
C GLN A 9 44.95 1.25 3.34
N GLN A 10 45.57 2.43 3.30
CA GLN A 10 44.87 3.72 3.34
C GLN A 10 44.04 3.93 2.07
N MET A 11 44.54 3.60 0.86
CA MET A 11 43.71 3.63 -0.36
C MET A 11 42.52 2.67 -0.29
N GLN A 12 42.68 1.47 0.29
CA GLN A 12 41.55 0.56 0.50
C GLN A 12 40.55 1.13 1.51
N GLN A 13 41.01 1.66 2.65
CA GLN A 13 40.13 2.29 3.63
C GLN A 13 39.44 3.54 3.08
N GLU A 14 40.12 4.36 2.27
CA GLU A 14 39.53 5.51 1.58
C GLU A 14 38.53 5.04 0.50
N GLN A 15 38.82 3.97 -0.25
CA GLN A 15 37.83 3.37 -1.17
C GLN A 15 36.62 2.80 -0.44
N GLU A 16 36.78 2.12 0.70
CA GLU A 16 35.66 1.63 1.51
C GLU A 16 34.85 2.78 2.12
N PHE A 17 35.51 3.82 2.63
CA PHE A 17 34.87 4.99 3.24
C PHE A 17 34.12 5.86 2.21
N PHE A 18 34.72 6.06 1.02
CA PHE A 18 34.01 6.69 -0.11
C PHE A 18 32.88 5.81 -0.65
N SER A 19 32.99 4.48 -0.58
CA SER A 19 31.91 3.55 -0.96
C SER A 19 30.76 3.50 0.07
N GLN A 20 31.02 3.79 1.34
CA GLN A 20 30.02 3.83 2.42
C GLN A 20 29.42 5.22 2.66
N THR A 21 29.91 6.26 1.97
CA THR A 21 29.34 7.63 2.00
C THR A 21 28.75 8.06 0.64
N ILE A 22 28.49 7.11 -0.26
CA ILE A 22 27.60 7.36 -1.41
C ILE A 22 26.16 7.30 -0.86
N LEU A 23 25.36 8.37 -1.00
CA LEU A 23 23.90 8.20 -0.93
C LEU A 23 23.56 7.15 -1.97
N ASP A 24 22.91 6.04 -1.59
CA ASP A 24 22.75 4.91 -2.50
C ASP A 24 21.86 5.30 -3.70
N ILE A 25 22.48 5.76 -4.80
CA ILE A 25 21.80 6.41 -5.92
C ILE A 25 21.01 5.36 -6.69
N ALA A 26 19.77 5.68 -7.01
CA ALA A 26 18.94 4.82 -7.84
C ALA A 26 19.40 4.86 -9.29
N ASP A 27 19.49 3.69 -9.90
CA ASP A 27 19.89 3.54 -11.29
C ASP A 27 18.78 2.89 -12.14
N ASP A 28 18.94 2.97 -13.45
CA ASP A 28 18.05 2.33 -14.42
C ASP A 28 18.25 0.82 -14.39
N GLY A 29 17.17 0.05 -14.20
CA GLY A 29 17.19 -1.40 -14.25
C GLY A 29 16.72 -1.94 -15.59
N PHE A 30 17.41 -2.95 -16.13
CA PHE A 30 16.85 -3.84 -17.14
C PHE A 30 17.05 -5.31 -16.78
N MET A 31 16.16 -6.14 -17.33
CA MET A 31 16.21 -7.59 -17.29
C MET A 31 15.79 -8.15 -18.65
N VAL A 32 16.38 -9.28 -19.04
CA VAL A 32 16.04 -10.04 -20.25
C VAL A 32 15.98 -11.52 -19.87
N ALA A 33 15.10 -12.29 -20.52
CA ALA A 33 15.04 -13.74 -20.36
C ALA A 33 14.74 -14.43 -21.70
N SER A 34 15.54 -15.42 -22.06
CA SER A 34 15.31 -16.30 -23.20
C SER A 34 14.66 -17.63 -22.80
N SER A 35 13.82 -18.18 -23.67
CA SER A 35 13.25 -19.51 -23.51
C SER A 35 14.25 -20.66 -23.73
N SER A 36 15.48 -20.38 -24.17
CA SER A 36 16.48 -21.38 -24.59
C SER A 36 17.46 -21.90 -23.51
N GLN A 37 17.59 -21.24 -22.34
CA GLN A 37 18.50 -21.72 -21.27
C GLN A 37 17.77 -22.36 -20.08
N ALA A 38 17.65 -23.69 -20.12
CA ALA A 38 17.04 -24.49 -19.06
C ALA A 38 17.97 -24.69 -17.84
N THR A 39 17.99 -23.71 -16.93
CA THR A 39 18.29 -23.96 -15.51
C THR A 39 16.98 -23.99 -14.70
N PRO A 40 16.88 -24.70 -13.55
CA PRO A 40 15.61 -24.87 -12.85
C PRO A 40 14.93 -23.56 -12.43
N SER A 41 15.72 -22.54 -12.08
CA SER A 41 15.20 -21.21 -11.69
C SER A 41 14.68 -20.41 -12.90
N ILE A 42 15.42 -20.41 -14.01
CA ILE A 42 15.02 -19.70 -15.25
C ILE A 42 13.88 -20.45 -15.96
N SER A 43 13.78 -21.77 -15.79
CA SER A 43 12.64 -22.58 -16.27
C SER A 43 11.30 -22.11 -15.71
N PHE A 44 11.24 -21.48 -14.53
CA PHE A 44 10.01 -20.87 -14.01
C PHE A 44 9.57 -19.60 -14.78
N LEU A 45 10.48 -18.95 -15.51
CA LEU A 45 10.17 -17.85 -16.43
C LEU A 45 9.81 -18.36 -17.84
N SER A 46 10.46 -19.42 -18.32
CA SER A 46 10.26 -19.94 -19.68
C SER A 46 9.22 -21.05 -19.85
N ASN A 47 8.60 -21.54 -18.76
CA ASN A 47 7.60 -22.62 -18.80
C ASN A 47 6.23 -22.17 -19.34
N ASN A 48 6.19 -21.79 -20.63
CA ASN A 48 4.99 -21.79 -21.45
C ASN A 48 4.41 -23.22 -21.53
N ARG A 49 3.52 -23.58 -20.59
CA ARG A 49 2.74 -24.83 -20.70
C ARG A 49 1.81 -24.73 -21.91
N PRO A 50 1.77 -25.74 -22.81
CA PRO A 50 0.89 -25.68 -23.97
C PRO A 50 -0.59 -25.68 -23.56
N HIS A 51 -1.34 -24.70 -24.07
CA HIS A 51 -2.81 -24.57 -24.02
C HIS A 51 -3.47 -24.60 -22.63
N GLY A 52 -3.99 -23.45 -22.19
CA GLY A 52 -4.77 -23.35 -20.95
C GLY A 52 -5.10 -21.91 -20.59
N ASP A 53 -4.52 -21.43 -19.50
CA ASP A 53 -4.89 -20.19 -18.83
C ASP A 53 -3.92 -19.04 -19.12
N HIS A 54 -4.45 -17.81 -19.19
CA HIS A 54 -3.65 -16.59 -19.25
C HIS A 54 -2.93 -16.35 -17.91
N LYS A 55 -1.62 -16.58 -17.87
CA LYS A 55 -0.75 -16.12 -16.78
C LYS A 55 0.45 -15.40 -17.38
N SER A 56 0.65 -14.15 -16.95
CA SER A 56 1.85 -13.37 -17.22
C SER A 56 3.03 -13.86 -16.38
N ASP A 57 4.23 -13.34 -16.66
CA ASP A 57 5.42 -13.70 -15.92
C ASP A 57 5.45 -13.09 -14.49
N PRO A 58 6.32 -13.59 -13.60
CA PRO A 58 6.38 -13.15 -12.20
C PRO A 58 6.68 -11.67 -11.99
N ILE A 59 7.26 -10.96 -12.97
CA ILE A 59 7.66 -9.55 -12.86
C ILE A 59 6.49 -8.66 -13.30
N THR A 60 5.83 -9.00 -14.40
CA THR A 60 4.57 -8.37 -14.81
C THR A 60 3.50 -8.54 -13.72
N GLU A 61 3.35 -9.75 -13.16
CA GLU A 61 2.44 -10.02 -12.05
C GLU A 61 2.84 -9.30 -10.76
N ALA A 62 4.15 -9.20 -10.44
CA ALA A 62 4.59 -8.42 -9.29
C ALA A 62 4.34 -6.92 -9.46
N ILE A 63 4.46 -6.36 -10.67
CA ILE A 63 4.13 -4.94 -10.94
C ILE A 63 2.63 -4.69 -10.86
N ARG A 64 1.80 -5.62 -11.39
CA ARG A 64 0.35 -5.59 -11.19
C ARG A 64 0.00 -5.52 -9.71
N LYS A 65 0.53 -6.44 -8.91
CA LYS A 65 0.20 -6.56 -7.49
C LYS A 65 0.82 -5.48 -6.59
N GLU A 66 2.10 -5.18 -6.77
CA GLU A 66 2.83 -4.30 -5.86
C GLU A 66 2.64 -2.81 -6.17
N ILE A 67 2.28 -2.45 -7.41
CA ILE A 67 2.02 -1.07 -7.86
C ILE A 67 0.55 -0.90 -8.26
N LEU A 68 0.14 -1.49 -9.39
CA LEU A 68 -1.09 -1.09 -10.09
C LEU A 68 -2.36 -1.42 -9.29
N GLU A 69 -2.42 -2.57 -8.61
CA GLU A 69 -3.53 -2.98 -7.76
C GLU A 69 -3.63 -2.08 -6.53
N LYS A 70 -2.52 -1.79 -5.85
CA LYS A 70 -2.52 -0.88 -4.68
C LYS A 70 -2.93 0.54 -5.05
N GLN A 71 -2.48 1.06 -6.21
CA GLN A 71 -2.93 2.36 -6.73
C GLN A 71 -4.45 2.37 -6.96
N ARG A 72 -5.01 1.29 -7.53
CA ARG A 72 -6.47 1.15 -7.68
C ARG A 72 -7.18 1.00 -6.35
N ASP A 73 -6.66 0.23 -5.40
CA ASP A 73 -7.26 0.02 -4.08
C ASP A 73 -7.35 1.32 -3.28
N ILE A 74 -6.30 2.15 -3.31
CA ILE A 74 -6.26 3.47 -2.65
C ILE A 74 -7.30 4.41 -3.27
N LEU A 75 -7.42 4.45 -4.61
CA LEU A 75 -8.46 5.22 -5.29
C LEU A 75 -9.87 4.66 -4.99
N ARG A 76 -10.03 3.34 -4.86
CA ARG A 76 -11.29 2.69 -4.49
C ARG A 76 -11.71 3.06 -3.07
N GLU A 77 -10.78 3.07 -2.11
CA GLU A 77 -11.01 3.58 -0.74
C GLU A 77 -11.49 5.04 -0.78
N TYR A 78 -10.85 5.91 -1.58
CA TYR A 78 -11.27 7.31 -1.71
C TYR A 78 -12.72 7.42 -2.22
N PHE A 79 -13.07 6.77 -3.33
CA PHE A 79 -14.41 6.89 -3.91
C PHE A 79 -15.49 6.31 -2.99
N VAL A 80 -15.23 5.18 -2.35
CA VAL A 80 -16.16 4.55 -1.38
C VAL A 80 -16.45 5.48 -0.20
N ASN A 81 -15.44 6.17 0.33
CA ASN A 81 -15.61 7.09 1.46
C ASN A 81 -16.22 8.45 1.09
N THR A 82 -15.99 8.95 -0.14
CA THR A 82 -16.39 10.31 -0.53
C THR A 82 -17.69 10.39 -1.33
N ASN A 83 -18.09 9.30 -2.00
CA ASN A 83 -19.25 9.28 -2.89
C ASN A 83 -20.11 8.04 -2.62
N PRO A 84 -21.03 8.05 -1.63
CA PRO A 84 -21.81 6.86 -1.24
C PRO A 84 -22.63 6.21 -2.37
N GLU A 85 -23.10 6.98 -3.35
CA GLU A 85 -23.79 6.46 -4.53
C GLU A 85 -22.84 5.70 -5.48
N LEU A 86 -21.58 6.15 -5.61
CA LEU A 86 -20.51 5.39 -6.27
C LEU A 86 -20.06 4.20 -5.42
N ALA A 87 -20.08 4.31 -4.09
CA ALA A 87 -19.73 3.21 -3.20
C ALA A 87 -20.67 2.00 -3.45
N GLU A 88 -21.97 2.23 -3.61
CA GLU A 88 -22.90 1.18 -4.04
C GLU A 88 -22.58 0.64 -5.44
N GLN A 89 -22.27 1.48 -6.43
CA GLN A 89 -21.94 1.00 -7.78
C GLN A 89 -20.67 0.15 -7.78
N ILE A 90 -19.60 0.64 -7.14
CA ILE A 90 -18.30 -0.04 -7.03
C ILE A 90 -18.42 -1.34 -6.22
N ALA A 91 -19.22 -1.37 -5.14
CA ALA A 91 -19.42 -2.57 -4.33
C ALA A 91 -20.36 -3.61 -4.99
N LYS A 92 -21.30 -3.18 -5.84
CA LYS A 92 -22.17 -4.07 -6.64
C LYS A 92 -21.46 -4.60 -7.91
N GLU A 93 -20.20 -4.24 -8.12
CA GLU A 93 -19.42 -4.55 -9.32
C GLU A 93 -18.07 -5.22 -9.00
N GLU A 94 -18.13 -6.41 -8.38
CA GLU A 94 -17.01 -7.27 -7.89
C GLU A 94 -15.88 -7.66 -8.87
N ASP A 95 -15.78 -7.11 -10.08
CA ASP A 95 -14.68 -7.37 -11.00
C ASP A 95 -13.79 -6.12 -11.13
N ASP A 96 -12.50 -6.23 -10.77
CA ASP A 96 -11.53 -5.14 -10.94
C ASP A 96 -11.49 -4.62 -12.38
N ARG A 97 -11.79 -5.46 -13.38
CA ARG A 97 -12.01 -5.06 -14.78
C ARG A 97 -13.01 -3.91 -14.93
N LYS A 98 -14.07 -3.89 -14.14
CA LYS A 98 -15.10 -2.84 -14.13
C LYS A 98 -14.60 -1.56 -13.46
N PHE A 99 -13.87 -1.68 -12.34
CA PHE A 99 -13.23 -0.51 -11.74
C PHE A 99 -12.15 0.10 -12.65
N ARG A 100 -11.39 -0.72 -13.39
CA ARG A 100 -10.49 -0.25 -14.47
C ARG A 100 -11.27 0.45 -15.58
N ALA A 101 -12.45 -0.04 -15.96
CA ALA A 101 -13.31 0.62 -16.95
C ALA A 101 -13.87 1.97 -16.44
N PHE A 102 -14.29 2.04 -15.17
CA PHE A 102 -14.68 3.30 -14.50
C PHE A 102 -13.54 4.32 -14.53
N LEU A 103 -12.33 3.92 -14.13
CA LEU A 103 -11.15 4.78 -14.15
C LEU A 103 -10.70 5.18 -15.58
N SER A 104 -11.05 4.37 -16.59
CA SER A 104 -10.74 4.65 -18.01
C SER A 104 -11.78 5.54 -18.70
N ASN A 105 -12.93 5.83 -18.08
CA ASN A 105 -13.95 6.67 -18.69
C ASN A 105 -13.65 8.16 -18.48
N GLN A 106 -13.61 8.92 -19.58
CA GLN A 106 -13.34 10.35 -19.58
C GLN A 106 -14.37 11.17 -18.79
N ASP A 107 -15.64 10.74 -18.75
CA ASP A 107 -16.68 11.41 -17.95
C ASP A 107 -16.34 11.44 -16.45
N ASN A 108 -15.60 10.44 -15.97
CA ASN A 108 -15.22 10.30 -14.56
C ASN A 108 -13.96 11.10 -14.19
N TYR A 109 -13.26 11.71 -15.16
CA TYR A 109 -11.96 12.38 -14.89
C TYR A 109 -12.09 13.54 -13.90
N ALA A 110 -13.25 14.21 -13.83
CA ALA A 110 -13.54 15.24 -12.83
C ALA A 110 -13.70 14.71 -11.39
N LEU A 111 -14.04 13.43 -11.22
CA LEU A 111 -14.07 12.74 -9.92
C LEU A 111 -12.67 12.19 -9.57
N ILE A 112 -11.96 11.68 -10.58
CA ILE A 112 -10.59 11.15 -10.44
C ILE A 112 -9.59 12.26 -10.08
N ASN A 113 -9.70 13.45 -10.66
CA ASN A 113 -8.86 14.58 -10.29
C ASN A 113 -9.06 14.99 -8.81
N LYS A 114 -10.30 14.98 -8.30
CA LYS A 114 -10.57 15.23 -6.87
C LYS A 114 -9.95 14.19 -5.94
N ALA A 115 -9.83 12.94 -6.38
CA ALA A 115 -9.10 11.90 -5.64
C ALA A 115 -7.60 12.20 -5.56
N PHE A 116 -7.02 12.78 -6.61
CA PHE A 116 -5.62 13.22 -6.62
C PHE A 116 -5.40 14.55 -5.90
N GLU A 117 -6.42 15.41 -5.81
CA GLU A 117 -6.40 16.65 -5.02
C GLU A 117 -6.41 16.38 -3.49
N ASP A 118 -6.88 15.21 -3.04
CA ASP A 118 -6.84 14.82 -1.62
C ASP A 118 -5.43 14.43 -1.15
N THR A 119 -4.88 15.23 -0.22
CA THR A 119 -3.58 15.04 0.40
C THR A 119 -3.40 13.66 1.06
N LYS A 120 -4.47 13.07 1.64
CA LYS A 120 -4.39 11.73 2.25
C LYS A 120 -4.18 10.66 1.16
N THR A 121 -4.99 10.71 0.11
CA THR A 121 -4.90 9.80 -1.04
C THR A 121 -3.57 9.93 -1.75
N LYS A 122 -3.10 11.16 -2.03
CA LYS A 122 -1.78 11.41 -2.64
C LYS A 122 -0.64 10.83 -1.80
N LYS A 123 -0.63 11.06 -0.48
CA LYS A 123 0.40 10.53 0.45
C LYS A 123 0.36 9.00 0.57
N ASN A 124 -0.82 8.38 0.42
CA ASN A 124 -0.97 6.94 0.38
C ASN A 124 -0.41 6.34 -0.93
N LEU A 125 -0.68 6.96 -2.09
CA LEU A 125 -0.14 6.55 -3.38
C LEU A 125 1.39 6.57 -3.37
N GLU A 126 1.99 7.70 -2.99
CA GLU A 126 3.45 7.88 -2.91
C GLU A 126 4.14 6.82 -2.04
N LYS A 127 3.53 6.49 -0.89
CA LYS A 127 4.03 5.47 0.02
C LYS A 127 3.93 4.07 -0.57
N ALA A 128 2.85 3.77 -1.30
CA ALA A 128 2.68 2.49 -1.98
C ALA A 128 3.65 2.33 -3.15
N GLU A 129 3.93 3.41 -3.87
CA GLU A 129 4.80 3.46 -5.05
C GLU A 129 6.28 3.23 -4.69
N ILE A 130 6.84 4.00 -3.75
CA ILE A 130 8.22 3.77 -3.26
C ILE A 130 8.39 2.34 -2.75
N VAL A 131 7.45 1.86 -1.90
CA VAL A 131 7.53 0.51 -1.33
C VAL A 131 7.39 -0.56 -2.42
N GLY A 132 6.48 -0.40 -3.37
CA GLY A 132 6.27 -1.36 -4.45
C GLY A 132 7.46 -1.46 -5.39
N TYR A 133 8.02 -0.33 -5.85
CA TYR A 133 9.20 -0.34 -6.73
C TYR A 133 10.42 -0.92 -6.00
N LYS A 134 10.63 -0.55 -4.73
CA LYS A 134 11.68 -1.13 -3.88
C LYS A 134 11.49 -2.64 -3.71
N ASN A 135 10.26 -3.12 -3.47
CA ASN A 135 9.95 -4.54 -3.34
C ASN A 135 10.28 -5.31 -4.63
N VAL A 136 9.78 -4.86 -5.79
CA VAL A 136 10.01 -5.52 -7.08
C VAL A 136 11.49 -5.55 -7.43
N LEU A 137 12.16 -4.38 -7.44
CA LEU A 137 13.57 -4.29 -7.81
C LEU A 137 14.48 -5.06 -6.83
N SER A 138 14.17 -5.07 -5.52
CA SER A 138 14.95 -5.85 -4.56
C SER A 138 14.73 -7.36 -4.73
N THR A 139 13.50 -7.80 -4.98
CA THR A 139 13.17 -9.24 -5.11
C THR A 139 13.79 -9.85 -6.36
N TYR A 140 13.83 -9.09 -7.46
CA TYR A 140 14.25 -9.58 -8.77
C TYR A 140 15.62 -9.05 -9.23
N SER A 141 16.49 -8.55 -8.36
CA SER A 141 17.84 -8.10 -8.75
C SER A 141 18.91 -9.20 -8.68
N VAL A 142 19.84 -9.16 -9.64
CA VAL A 142 21.07 -9.98 -9.63
C VAL A 142 21.87 -9.79 -8.33
N ALA A 143 21.93 -8.56 -7.80
CA ALA A 143 22.68 -8.25 -6.58
C ALA A 143 22.13 -8.98 -5.34
N ASN A 144 20.85 -9.31 -5.33
CA ASN A 144 20.17 -10.06 -4.26
C ASN A 144 20.04 -11.57 -4.58
N GLY A 145 20.78 -12.06 -5.58
CA GLY A 145 20.85 -13.47 -5.93
C GLY A 145 19.81 -13.96 -6.94
N TYR A 146 18.98 -13.07 -7.52
CA TYR A 146 18.06 -13.46 -8.58
C TYR A 146 18.82 -13.64 -9.91
N GLN A 147 19.13 -14.88 -10.28
CA GLN A 147 19.88 -15.21 -11.49
C GLN A 147 19.14 -14.70 -12.74
N GLY A 148 19.83 -13.90 -13.57
CA GLY A 148 19.23 -13.25 -14.75
C GLY A 148 18.33 -12.04 -14.43
N GLY A 149 18.32 -11.58 -13.17
CA GLY A 149 17.49 -10.48 -12.68
C GLY A 149 17.81 -9.08 -13.22
N PHE A 150 17.18 -8.07 -12.61
CA PHE A 150 17.48 -6.67 -12.85
C PHE A 150 18.93 -6.32 -12.54
N GLN A 151 19.57 -5.68 -13.52
CA GLN A 151 20.93 -5.15 -13.49
C GLN A 151 20.97 -3.71 -14.07
N PRO A 152 22.00 -2.89 -13.74
CA PRO A 152 22.09 -1.51 -14.22
C PRO A 152 22.22 -1.40 -15.74
N VAL A 153 21.47 -0.46 -16.35
CA VAL A 153 21.51 -0.23 -17.80
C VAL A 153 22.84 0.38 -18.24
N GLN A 154 23.53 -0.32 -19.13
CA GLN A 154 24.81 0.13 -19.71
C GLN A 154 24.54 1.06 -20.90
N TRP A 155 24.43 2.35 -20.61
CA TRP A 155 24.17 3.42 -21.58
C TRP A 155 25.48 3.99 -22.17
N GLU A 156 25.65 3.86 -23.50
CA GLU A 156 26.77 4.37 -24.27
C GLU A 156 26.44 5.72 -24.94
N ASN A 157 27.37 6.68 -24.94
CA ASN A 157 27.20 7.97 -25.61
C ASN A 157 27.28 7.81 -27.14
N GLN A 158 26.33 8.41 -27.87
CA GLN A 158 26.26 8.32 -29.34
C GLN A 158 26.59 9.66 -30.01
N VAL A 159 27.19 9.58 -31.21
CA VAL A 159 27.49 10.77 -32.02
C VAL A 159 26.20 11.27 -32.67
N SER A 160 25.64 12.35 -32.14
CA SER A 160 24.37 12.95 -32.58
C SER A 160 24.41 14.48 -32.46
N ALA A 161 23.42 15.16 -33.04
CA ALA A 161 23.19 16.59 -32.85
C ALA A 161 22.48 16.91 -31.52
N SER A 162 21.92 15.89 -30.85
CA SER A 162 21.34 15.96 -29.50
C SER A 162 22.26 15.23 -28.50
N ASP A 163 22.10 15.49 -27.20
CA ASP A 163 22.74 14.71 -26.14
C ASP A 163 22.13 13.28 -26.09
N LEU A 164 22.57 12.41 -27.01
CA LEU A 164 22.01 11.07 -27.24
C LEU A 164 22.86 9.99 -26.57
N ARG A 165 22.20 9.10 -25.84
CA ARG A 165 22.77 7.85 -25.32
C ARG A 165 21.95 6.67 -25.83
N SER A 166 22.56 5.50 -25.96
CA SER A 166 21.84 4.29 -26.36
C SER A 166 22.36 3.05 -25.64
N THR A 167 21.59 1.97 -25.71
CA THR A 167 22.03 0.66 -25.22
C THR A 167 21.43 -0.44 -26.10
N VAL A 168 22.22 -1.47 -26.40
CA VAL A 168 21.82 -2.59 -27.27
C VAL A 168 21.39 -3.76 -26.39
N VAL A 169 20.08 -3.92 -26.17
CA VAL A 169 19.53 -4.96 -25.32
C VAL A 169 19.55 -6.30 -26.06
N LYS A 170 20.13 -7.33 -25.43
CA LYS A 170 20.37 -8.65 -26.02
C LYS A 170 19.81 -9.77 -25.16
N ASN A 171 19.45 -10.90 -25.76
CA ASN A 171 19.09 -12.13 -25.06
C ASN A 171 20.33 -12.93 -24.61
N ASP A 172 20.07 -14.04 -23.93
CA ASP A 172 21.10 -14.98 -23.43
C ASP A 172 21.91 -15.69 -24.55
N GLU A 173 21.50 -15.53 -25.81
CA GLU A 173 22.23 -16.01 -27.01
C GLU A 173 23.11 -14.90 -27.63
N GLY A 174 23.00 -13.66 -27.15
CA GLY A 174 23.71 -12.49 -27.66
C GLY A 174 23.04 -11.79 -28.85
N GLU A 175 21.85 -12.24 -29.27
CA GLU A 175 21.05 -11.59 -30.31
C GLU A 175 20.36 -10.33 -29.77
N GLU A 176 20.20 -9.30 -30.60
CA GLU A 176 19.55 -8.04 -30.21
C GLU A 176 18.01 -8.16 -30.17
N LEU A 177 17.40 -7.85 -29.01
CA LEU A 177 15.96 -7.58 -28.91
C LEU A 177 15.63 -6.20 -29.49
N CYS A 178 16.30 -5.17 -28.99
CA CYS A 178 16.19 -3.80 -29.47
C CYS A 178 17.37 -2.94 -29.03
N THR A 179 17.54 -1.80 -29.70
CA THR A 179 18.39 -0.71 -29.22
C THR A 179 17.47 0.35 -28.60
N LEU A 180 17.66 0.64 -27.31
CA LEU A 180 16.98 1.75 -26.63
C LEU A 180 17.80 3.02 -26.84
N ASN A 181 17.12 4.15 -27.04
CA ASN A 181 17.71 5.47 -27.22
C ASN A 181 17.16 6.42 -26.16
N GLU A 182 18.05 7.11 -25.46
CA GLU A 182 17.81 8.16 -24.47
C GLU A 182 18.26 9.51 -25.03
N THR A 183 17.33 10.43 -25.30
CA THR A 183 17.67 11.84 -25.56
C THR A 183 17.66 12.60 -24.24
N THR A 184 18.77 13.22 -23.85
CA THR A 184 18.77 14.23 -22.79
C THR A 184 18.39 15.59 -23.38
N VAL A 185 17.45 16.28 -22.74
CA VAL A 185 17.03 17.63 -23.10
C VAL A 185 17.45 18.59 -21.98
N LYS A 186 18.12 19.69 -22.34
CA LYS A 186 18.53 20.76 -21.43
C LYS A 186 17.63 21.96 -21.70
N THR A 187 16.84 22.34 -20.70
CA THR A 187 15.86 23.43 -20.78
C THR A 187 16.27 24.59 -19.87
N LYS A 188 15.76 25.78 -20.16
CA LYS A 188 15.87 26.95 -19.26
C LYS A 188 14.52 27.58 -18.95
N ASP A 189 13.60 27.48 -19.89
CA ASP A 189 12.31 28.19 -19.85
C ASP A 189 11.14 27.27 -19.47
N LEU A 190 11.41 25.99 -19.15
CA LEU A 190 10.41 25.02 -18.72
C LEU A 190 10.16 25.13 -17.22
N ILE A 191 8.97 25.60 -16.84
CA ILE A 191 8.54 25.78 -15.45
C ILE A 191 7.22 25.03 -15.24
N VAL A 192 7.09 24.35 -14.08
CA VAL A 192 5.88 23.62 -13.69
C VAL A 192 5.43 24.00 -12.29
N ALA A 193 4.11 24.07 -12.07
CA ALA A 193 3.55 24.25 -10.74
C ALA A 193 3.39 22.90 -10.01
N LYS A 194 3.75 22.91 -8.72
CA LYS A 194 3.29 21.96 -7.71
C LYS A 194 1.80 22.16 -7.40
N GLN A 195 1.19 21.21 -6.69
CA GLN A 195 -0.20 21.29 -6.23
C GLN A 195 -0.44 22.43 -5.21
N ASP A 196 0.59 22.86 -4.48
CA ASP A 196 0.55 24.03 -3.59
C ASP A 196 0.71 25.38 -4.33
N GLY A 197 0.90 25.36 -5.65
CA GLY A 197 1.17 26.55 -6.48
C GLY A 197 2.64 26.96 -6.58
N THR A 198 3.57 26.26 -5.91
CA THR A 198 5.01 26.52 -6.00
C THR A 198 5.51 26.22 -7.42
N GLN A 199 6.05 27.23 -8.09
CA GLN A 199 6.69 27.09 -9.39
C GLN A 199 8.08 26.45 -9.27
N VAL A 200 8.37 25.47 -10.12
CA VAL A 200 9.65 24.73 -10.16
C VAL A 200 10.18 24.73 -11.59
N GLN A 201 11.41 25.22 -11.77
CA GLN A 201 12.12 25.25 -13.06
C GLN A 201 12.77 23.89 -13.33
N ILE A 202 12.46 23.30 -14.48
CA ILE A 202 13.10 22.08 -14.98
C ILE A 202 14.28 22.50 -15.88
N ASN A 203 15.49 22.23 -15.42
CA ASN A 203 16.74 22.56 -16.11
C ASN A 203 17.21 21.45 -17.05
N SER A 204 16.88 20.20 -16.75
CA SER A 204 17.09 19.09 -17.68
C SER A 204 16.15 17.92 -17.37
N TYR A 205 15.77 17.20 -18.42
CA TYR A 205 15.04 15.95 -18.37
C TYR A 205 15.57 15.00 -19.45
N ARG A 206 15.05 13.78 -19.52
CA ARG A 206 15.32 12.83 -20.61
C ARG A 206 14.05 12.24 -21.16
N GLU A 207 14.10 11.78 -22.40
CA GLU A 207 13.08 10.94 -23.03
C GLU A 207 13.74 9.66 -23.53
N ILE A 208 13.05 8.52 -23.37
CA ILE A 208 13.48 7.23 -23.92
C ILE A 208 12.45 6.80 -24.97
N ASN A 209 12.93 6.52 -26.18
CA ASN A 209 12.07 6.04 -27.26
C ASN A 209 11.77 4.54 -27.07
N PHE A 210 10.87 4.22 -26.14
CA PHE A 210 10.46 2.85 -25.87
C PHE A 210 9.86 2.20 -27.14
N PRO A 211 10.25 0.95 -27.47
CA PRO A 211 9.67 0.21 -28.58
C PRO A 211 8.22 -0.16 -28.27
N ILE A 212 7.35 -0.08 -29.27
CA ILE A 212 5.94 -0.50 -29.15
C ILE A 212 5.76 -1.97 -29.59
N LYS A 213 6.51 -2.37 -30.63
CA LYS A 213 6.59 -3.75 -31.13
C LYS A 213 8.05 -4.07 -31.43
N LEU A 214 8.47 -5.30 -31.15
CA LEU A 214 9.81 -5.80 -31.41
C LEU A 214 9.71 -6.95 -32.42
N ASP A 215 10.64 -7.00 -33.37
CA ASP A 215 10.65 -7.96 -34.49
C ASP A 215 11.98 -8.71 -34.66
N LYS A 216 13.04 -8.28 -33.94
CA LYS A 216 14.41 -8.83 -33.98
C LYS A 216 14.53 -10.19 -33.26
N ALA A 217 15.26 -10.30 -32.15
CA ALA A 217 15.46 -11.55 -31.41
C ALA A 217 14.19 -12.03 -30.66
N ASN A 218 14.25 -13.23 -30.08
CA ASN A 218 13.21 -13.78 -29.22
C ASN A 218 13.45 -13.51 -27.72
N GLY A 219 12.37 -13.60 -26.93
CA GLY A 219 12.40 -13.60 -25.45
C GLY A 219 11.49 -12.55 -24.78
N SER A 220 11.72 -12.33 -23.49
CA SER A 220 11.08 -11.29 -22.67
C SER A 220 12.08 -10.21 -22.24
N MET A 221 11.58 -8.99 -21.98
CA MET A 221 12.37 -7.83 -21.52
C MET A 221 11.59 -6.99 -20.52
N HIS A 222 12.23 -6.56 -19.43
CA HIS A 222 11.66 -5.62 -18.47
C HIS A 222 12.58 -4.43 -18.26
N LEU A 223 11.98 -3.24 -18.26
CA LEU A 223 12.66 -1.95 -18.10
C LEU A 223 12.11 -1.24 -16.87
N SER A 224 12.98 -0.62 -16.08
CA SER A 224 12.65 0.23 -14.94
C SER A 224 13.55 1.47 -14.97
N MET A 225 13.06 2.53 -15.61
CA MET A 225 13.81 3.77 -15.85
C MET A 225 13.52 4.76 -14.73
N VAL A 226 14.56 5.19 -14.00
CA VAL A 226 14.39 6.02 -12.81
C VAL A 226 13.92 7.43 -13.16
N ALA A 227 13.05 8.00 -12.33
CA ALA A 227 12.69 9.41 -12.41
C ALA A 227 13.93 10.30 -12.19
N LEU A 228 14.00 11.46 -12.84
CA LEU A 228 15.05 12.47 -12.63
C LEU A 228 14.49 13.67 -11.87
N LYS A 229 15.27 14.25 -10.96
CA LYS A 229 14.94 15.56 -10.35
C LYS A 229 14.91 16.66 -11.41
N ALA A 230 14.34 17.81 -11.09
CA ALA A 230 14.30 18.99 -11.97
C ALA A 230 15.69 19.53 -12.41
N ASP A 231 16.79 19.08 -11.80
CA ASP A 231 18.18 19.37 -12.21
C ASP A 231 18.76 18.34 -13.20
N GLY A 232 18.00 17.30 -13.58
CA GLY A 232 18.44 16.20 -14.45
C GLY A 232 19.20 15.08 -13.75
N THR A 233 19.36 15.12 -12.41
CA THR A 233 20.10 14.09 -11.66
C THR A 233 19.17 13.04 -11.01
N LYS A 234 19.71 11.83 -10.82
CA LYS A 234 18.98 10.69 -10.24
C LYS A 234 18.76 10.85 -8.72
N PRO A 235 17.63 10.39 -8.16
CA PRO A 235 17.37 10.37 -6.72
C PRO A 235 18.16 9.27 -6.00
N ALA A 236 18.17 9.33 -4.67
CA ALA A 236 18.56 8.21 -3.82
C ALA A 236 17.47 7.12 -3.79
N LYS A 237 17.84 5.85 -3.58
CA LYS A 237 16.95 4.66 -3.65
C LYS A 237 15.80 4.63 -2.64
N ASP A 238 15.84 5.45 -1.60
CA ASP A 238 14.74 5.62 -0.64
C ASP A 238 13.61 6.51 -1.20
N LYS A 239 13.96 7.50 -2.03
CA LYS A 239 13.02 8.38 -2.74
C LYS A 239 12.69 7.92 -4.17
N ALA A 240 13.37 6.90 -4.66
CA ALA A 240 13.34 6.54 -6.08
C ALA A 240 12.01 5.90 -6.51
N VAL A 241 11.48 6.44 -7.61
CA VAL A 241 10.32 5.94 -8.33
C VAL A 241 10.63 5.88 -9.83
N TYR A 242 9.88 5.06 -10.56
CA TYR A 242 10.28 4.58 -11.89
C TYR A 242 9.14 4.68 -12.90
N PHE A 243 9.49 4.86 -14.17
CA PHE A 243 8.63 4.44 -15.28
C PHE A 243 9.05 3.04 -15.71
N THR A 244 8.12 2.08 -15.70
CA THR A 244 8.42 0.68 -16.03
C THR A 244 7.68 0.22 -17.28
N ALA A 245 8.28 -0.72 -18.02
CA ALA A 245 7.70 -1.32 -19.21
C ALA A 245 8.05 -2.81 -19.29
N HIS A 246 7.05 -3.64 -19.56
CA HIS A 246 7.16 -5.11 -19.45
C HIS A 246 6.74 -5.76 -20.76
N TYR A 247 7.69 -6.45 -21.38
CA TYR A 247 7.56 -7.10 -22.68
C TYR A 247 7.68 -8.62 -22.50
N GLU A 248 6.59 -9.35 -22.71
CA GLU A 248 6.57 -10.82 -22.53
C GLU A 248 6.74 -11.52 -23.89
N GLU A 249 7.40 -12.69 -23.91
CA GLU A 249 7.55 -13.50 -25.12
C GLU A 249 6.18 -13.88 -25.71
N GLY A 250 5.84 -13.30 -26.86
CA GLY A 250 4.55 -13.50 -27.52
C GLY A 250 4.43 -14.85 -28.25
N PRO A 251 3.23 -15.19 -28.78
CA PRO A 251 3.01 -16.45 -29.53
C PRO A 251 3.85 -16.63 -30.80
N ASN A 252 4.58 -15.59 -31.23
CA ASN A 252 5.53 -15.57 -32.34
C ASN A 252 7.00 -15.55 -31.87
N GLY A 253 7.26 -15.77 -30.57
CA GLY A 253 8.58 -15.68 -29.94
C GLY A 253 9.09 -14.26 -29.69
N LYS A 254 8.39 -13.22 -30.16
CA LYS A 254 8.86 -11.82 -30.07
C LYS A 254 8.34 -11.11 -28.81
N PRO A 255 9.11 -10.22 -28.18
CA PRO A 255 8.66 -9.46 -27.02
C PRO A 255 7.44 -8.57 -27.36
N GLN A 256 6.34 -8.73 -26.61
CA GLN A 256 5.11 -7.95 -26.74
C GLN A 256 4.89 -7.10 -25.49
N LEU A 257 4.68 -5.78 -25.64
CA LEU A 257 4.40 -4.88 -24.52
C LEU A 257 3.06 -5.26 -23.85
N LYS A 258 3.13 -5.81 -22.63
CA LYS A 258 1.97 -6.29 -21.86
C LYS A 258 1.53 -5.35 -20.75
N GLU A 259 2.45 -4.58 -20.19
CA GLU A 259 2.18 -3.72 -19.04
C GLU A 259 3.17 -2.56 -18.97
N ILE A 260 2.73 -1.43 -18.40
CA ILE A 260 3.60 -0.34 -17.96
C ILE A 260 3.24 0.07 -16.53
N SER A 261 4.08 0.83 -15.85
CA SER A 261 3.68 1.51 -14.62
C SER A 261 4.37 2.86 -14.43
N SER A 262 3.71 3.74 -13.67
CA SER A 262 4.26 4.99 -13.16
C SER A 262 3.59 5.37 -11.84
N PRO A 263 4.21 6.24 -11.04
CA PRO A 263 3.53 6.99 -9.99
C PRO A 263 2.31 7.76 -10.49
N GLN A 264 1.35 8.04 -9.61
CA GLN A 264 0.09 8.73 -9.94
C GLN A 264 -0.22 9.95 -9.05
N PRO A 265 -0.91 10.99 -9.58
CA PRO A 265 -1.24 11.18 -10.99
C PRO A 265 0.00 11.46 -11.84
N LEU A 266 0.05 10.89 -13.03
CA LEU A 266 1.05 11.24 -14.03
C LEU A 266 0.67 12.59 -14.67
N LYS A 267 1.50 13.63 -14.49
CA LYS A 267 1.27 14.95 -15.10
C LYS A 267 2.09 15.07 -16.40
N PHE A 268 1.61 15.86 -17.35
CA PHE A 268 2.35 16.22 -18.58
C PHE A 268 2.44 17.74 -18.72
N VAL A 269 3.62 18.24 -19.07
CA VAL A 269 3.83 19.67 -19.32
C VAL A 269 3.48 19.99 -20.77
N GLY A 270 2.37 20.70 -20.99
CA GLY A 270 1.93 21.05 -22.34
C GLY A 270 0.99 20.03 -22.98
N THR A 271 0.30 20.48 -24.04
CA THR A 271 -0.74 19.68 -24.73
C THR A 271 -0.22 18.89 -25.93
N GLY A 272 1.07 19.00 -26.24
CA GLY A 272 1.76 18.29 -27.33
C GLY A 272 1.90 16.78 -27.10
N ASP A 273 2.61 16.12 -28.03
CA ASP A 273 2.98 14.70 -27.94
C ASP A 273 4.47 14.50 -27.58
N ASP A 274 5.25 15.57 -27.72
CA ASP A 274 6.59 15.84 -27.20
C ASP A 274 6.59 16.21 -25.70
N ALA A 275 5.46 16.73 -25.18
CA ALA A 275 5.24 17.05 -23.77
C ALA A 275 5.79 15.98 -22.80
N VAL A 276 6.77 16.36 -21.95
CA VAL A 276 7.44 15.43 -21.02
C VAL A 276 6.52 15.05 -19.84
N ALA A 277 6.60 13.79 -19.43
CA ALA A 277 5.97 13.30 -18.20
C ALA A 277 6.67 13.85 -16.95
N TYR A 278 5.89 14.31 -15.98
CA TYR A 278 6.38 14.68 -14.67
C TYR A 278 5.41 14.24 -13.56
N ILE A 279 5.94 14.19 -12.34
CA ILE A 279 5.22 13.82 -11.14
C ILE A 279 5.65 14.73 -10.00
N GLU A 280 4.81 14.78 -8.99
CA GLU A 280 5.05 15.43 -7.71
C GLU A 280 5.07 14.32 -6.66
N HIS A 281 6.15 14.20 -5.89
CA HIS A 281 6.36 13.07 -4.99
C HIS A 281 7.25 13.50 -3.81
N GLY A 282 6.83 13.24 -2.58
CA GLY A 282 7.58 13.66 -1.38
C GLY A 282 7.77 15.18 -1.25
N GLY A 283 6.94 15.98 -1.93
CA GLY A 283 7.08 17.43 -2.03
C GLY A 283 8.10 17.91 -3.08
N GLU A 284 8.76 17.01 -3.82
CA GLU A 284 9.69 17.31 -4.90
C GLU A 284 9.06 17.03 -6.29
N ILE A 285 9.59 17.69 -7.33
CA ILE A 285 9.19 17.46 -8.73
C ILE A 285 10.21 16.56 -9.41
N TYR A 286 9.72 15.51 -10.07
CA TYR A 286 10.52 14.60 -10.88
C TYR A 286 9.95 14.46 -12.29
N THR A 287 10.82 14.30 -13.29
CA THR A 287 10.46 13.95 -14.66
C THR A 287 10.62 12.45 -14.89
N LEU A 288 9.71 11.85 -15.65
CA LEU A 288 9.82 10.46 -16.10
C LEU A 288 10.31 10.44 -17.55
N ALA A 289 11.02 9.37 -17.93
CA ALA A 289 11.70 9.25 -19.22
C ALA A 289 10.75 8.98 -20.42
N VAL A 290 9.53 9.52 -20.43
CA VAL A 290 8.49 9.25 -21.43
C VAL A 290 7.74 10.52 -21.81
N THR A 291 7.47 10.70 -23.11
CA THR A 291 6.66 11.82 -23.62
C THR A 291 5.18 11.44 -23.70
N ARG A 292 4.29 12.43 -23.77
CA ARG A 292 2.83 12.25 -23.83
C ARG A 292 2.37 11.42 -25.03
N GLY A 293 3.03 11.58 -26.18
CA GLY A 293 2.81 10.77 -27.38
C GLY A 293 3.22 9.33 -27.14
N LYS A 294 4.46 9.11 -26.66
CA LYS A 294 4.97 7.76 -26.37
C LYS A 294 4.12 7.03 -25.34
N TYR A 295 3.68 7.71 -24.28
CA TYR A 295 2.79 7.16 -23.27
C TYR A 295 1.44 6.71 -23.86
N LYS A 296 0.82 7.50 -24.75
CA LYS A 296 -0.40 7.10 -25.48
C LYS A 296 -0.17 5.86 -26.35
N GLU A 297 0.94 5.78 -27.08
CA GLU A 297 1.29 4.61 -27.90
C GLU A 297 1.40 3.35 -27.04
N MET A 298 2.13 3.44 -25.92
CA MET A 298 2.34 2.33 -24.99
C MET A 298 1.02 1.90 -24.33
N MET A 299 0.24 2.83 -23.78
CA MET A 299 -1.08 2.55 -23.19
C MET A 299 -2.03 1.86 -24.18
N LYS A 300 -2.01 2.27 -25.45
CA LYS A 300 -2.83 1.66 -26.50
C LYS A 300 -2.42 0.22 -26.81
N GLU A 301 -1.12 -0.05 -26.89
CA GLU A 301 -0.60 -1.40 -27.14
C GLU A 301 -0.80 -2.32 -25.92
N VAL A 302 -0.60 -1.82 -24.70
CA VAL A 302 -0.93 -2.51 -23.44
C VAL A 302 -2.40 -2.92 -23.38
N ALA A 303 -3.32 -2.01 -23.74
CA ALA A 303 -4.75 -2.30 -23.78
C ALA A 303 -5.11 -3.37 -24.85
N LEU A 304 -4.47 -3.33 -26.03
CA LEU A 304 -4.61 -4.35 -27.06
C LEU A 304 -4.09 -5.72 -26.59
N ASN A 305 -3.02 -5.74 -25.79
CA ASN A 305 -2.39 -6.94 -25.23
C ASN A 305 -2.98 -7.38 -23.87
N HIS A 306 -4.12 -6.80 -23.47
CA HIS A 306 -4.90 -7.12 -22.27
C HIS A 306 -4.24 -6.85 -20.90
N GLY A 307 -3.37 -5.84 -20.82
CA GLY A 307 -2.80 -5.36 -19.55
C GLY A 307 -3.83 -4.73 -18.59
N GLN A 308 -3.36 -4.41 -17.39
CA GLN A 308 -4.14 -3.78 -16.31
C GLN A 308 -3.92 -2.26 -16.17
N SER A 309 -2.95 -1.68 -16.87
CA SER A 309 -2.64 -0.25 -16.84
C SER A 309 -3.87 0.60 -17.17
N VAL A 310 -4.06 1.72 -16.47
CA VAL A 310 -5.12 2.71 -16.75
C VAL A 310 -4.49 4.10 -16.92
N ALA A 311 -5.01 4.89 -17.88
CA ALA A 311 -4.48 6.20 -18.25
C ALA A 311 -4.87 7.31 -17.26
N LEU A 312 -4.34 7.24 -16.04
CA LEU A 312 -4.60 8.17 -14.93
C LEU A 312 -3.81 9.49 -15.04
N SER A 313 -3.64 10.00 -16.26
CA SER A 313 -2.74 11.11 -16.56
C SER A 313 -3.45 12.46 -16.76
N GLN A 314 -2.91 13.51 -16.13
CA GLN A 314 -3.33 14.90 -16.26
C GLN A 314 -2.48 15.63 -17.32
N THR A 315 -3.10 16.50 -18.11
CA THR A 315 -2.37 17.44 -19.00
C THR A 315 -2.45 18.83 -18.38
N ILE A 316 -1.31 19.41 -18.02
CA ILE A 316 -1.22 20.75 -17.44
C ILE A 316 -0.87 21.74 -18.55
N ALA A 317 -1.53 22.90 -18.55
CA ALA A 317 -1.23 23.96 -19.51
C ALA A 317 0.16 24.55 -19.23
N GLU A 318 0.91 24.84 -20.29
CA GLU A 318 2.08 25.72 -20.19
C GLU A 318 1.60 27.12 -19.77
N ASP A 319 2.16 27.66 -18.69
CA ASP A 319 1.88 29.02 -18.27
C ASP A 319 2.64 29.99 -19.19
N LEU A 320 1.97 30.41 -20.26
CA LEU A 320 2.51 31.30 -21.29
C LEU A 320 2.64 32.75 -20.79
N THR A 321 3.44 32.96 -19.74
CA THR A 321 3.92 34.28 -19.31
C THR A 321 4.94 34.81 -20.30
N HIS A 322 4.49 35.12 -21.52
CA HIS A 322 5.31 35.64 -22.62
C HIS A 322 6.01 36.95 -22.23
N VAL A 323 7.32 36.89 -22.02
CA VAL A 323 8.19 38.02 -22.36
C VAL A 323 8.19 38.15 -23.88
N GLN A 324 7.76 39.30 -24.40
CA GLN A 324 7.52 39.47 -25.83
C GLN A 324 8.84 39.52 -26.63
N GLY A 325 8.99 38.58 -27.57
CA GLY A 325 10.04 38.53 -28.59
C GLY A 325 9.49 37.90 -29.87
N PRO A 326 9.97 38.27 -31.07
CA PRO A 326 9.25 37.99 -32.32
C PRO A 326 9.35 36.52 -32.78
N SER A 327 8.30 36.09 -33.47
CA SER A 327 8.11 34.76 -34.04
C SER A 327 9.30 34.26 -34.88
N HIS A 328 9.50 32.94 -34.92
CA HIS A 328 10.22 32.27 -36.00
C HIS A 328 9.29 31.29 -36.72
N GLU A 329 9.41 31.25 -38.05
CA GLU A 329 8.50 30.56 -38.94
C GLU A 329 8.88 29.08 -39.13
N THR A 330 7.93 28.29 -39.64
CA THR A 330 8.14 26.89 -40.00
C THR A 330 9.18 26.74 -41.11
N HIS A 331 10.36 26.20 -40.81
CA HIS A 331 11.31 25.76 -41.83
C HIS A 331 11.12 24.28 -42.19
N LYS A 332 10.60 24.03 -43.40
CA LYS A 332 10.81 22.75 -44.09
C LYS A 332 12.24 22.71 -44.69
N PRO A 333 12.87 21.52 -44.77
CA PRO A 333 14.26 21.41 -45.21
C PRO A 333 14.42 21.71 -46.71
N ILE A 334 15.55 22.34 -47.06
CA ILE A 334 16.04 22.46 -48.44
C ILE A 334 17.29 21.59 -48.57
N ILE A 335 17.24 20.61 -49.47
CA ILE A 335 18.36 19.73 -49.83
C ILE A 335 18.91 20.15 -51.19
N ILE A 336 20.18 20.56 -51.26
CA ILE A 336 21.14 20.21 -52.33
C ILE A 336 22.59 20.27 -51.76
N PRO A 337 23.66 19.75 -52.41
CA PRO A 337 24.43 18.68 -51.78
C PRO A 337 25.95 18.95 -51.62
N ASN A 338 26.66 17.90 -51.20
CA ASN A 338 28.11 17.77 -51.00
C ASN A 338 29.03 18.57 -51.93
N GLN A 339 30.16 19.02 -51.37
CA GLN A 339 31.45 18.81 -52.01
C GLN A 339 32.52 18.43 -50.98
N GLU A 340 33.35 17.45 -51.32
CA GLU A 340 34.51 17.01 -50.54
C GLU A 340 35.69 17.98 -50.75
N LEU A 341 36.63 18.03 -49.80
CA LEU A 341 38.06 17.91 -50.14
C LEU A 341 38.92 17.64 -48.89
N GLU A 342 39.66 16.52 -48.91
CA GLU A 342 40.95 16.44 -48.20
C GLU A 342 42.06 17.00 -49.12
N SER A 343 43.09 17.63 -48.55
CA SER A 343 44.50 17.34 -48.89
C SER A 343 45.49 18.20 -48.09
N SER A 344 46.65 17.63 -47.81
CA SER A 344 47.76 18.19 -47.02
C SER A 344 48.68 19.11 -47.84
N ILE A 345 49.63 19.80 -47.17
CA ILE A 345 51.04 19.93 -47.61
C ILE A 345 51.91 20.48 -46.46
N GLU A 346 53.10 19.90 -46.27
CA GLU A 346 54.20 20.46 -45.46
C GLU A 346 55.22 21.16 -46.38
N GLN A 347 55.97 22.15 -45.88
CA GLN A 347 57.39 22.33 -46.25
C GLN A 347 58.15 23.29 -45.31
N HIS A 348 59.48 23.14 -45.27
CA HIS A 348 60.37 23.78 -44.28
C HIS A 348 61.56 24.54 -44.92
N THR A 349 61.95 25.65 -44.26
CA THR A 349 63.33 26.21 -44.16
C THR A 349 64.11 26.72 -45.38
N SER A 350 64.84 27.84 -45.18
CA SER A 350 66.31 27.90 -45.33
C SER A 350 66.97 29.22 -44.84
N GLN A 351 68.28 29.15 -44.56
CA GLN A 351 69.27 30.24 -44.30
C GLN A 351 69.31 30.95 -42.92
N GLN A 352 70.48 31.39 -42.38
CA GLN A 352 71.79 30.71 -42.17
C GLN A 352 72.77 31.49 -41.21
N VAL A 353 72.95 31.00 -39.97
CA VAL A 353 74.21 30.87 -39.15
C VAL A 353 75.11 32.13 -38.77
N PRO A 354 76.20 32.03 -37.92
CA PRO A 354 76.59 33.06 -36.91
C PRO A 354 78.07 33.59 -37.17
N PRO A 355 79.11 33.68 -36.27
CA PRO A 355 79.30 33.58 -34.79
C PRO A 355 80.31 34.60 -34.14
N ILE A 356 80.77 34.29 -32.90
CA ILE A 356 82.06 34.63 -32.22
C ILE A 356 82.01 35.52 -30.94
N THR A 357 82.97 35.27 -30.04
CA THR A 357 83.08 35.61 -28.61
C THR A 357 84.03 36.78 -28.28
N THR A 358 83.86 37.42 -27.12
CA THR A 358 84.84 37.53 -25.98
C THR A 358 84.44 38.66 -25.00
N PHE A 359 85.02 38.91 -23.83
CA PHE A 359 85.54 38.15 -22.66
C PHE A 359 86.42 39.12 -21.84
N ASN A 360 86.03 39.51 -20.62
CA ASN A 360 86.92 39.99 -19.53
C ASN A 360 86.10 40.06 -18.23
N LYS A 361 86.34 39.19 -17.25
CA LYS A 361 87.26 39.34 -16.07
C LYS A 361 86.73 40.34 -15.02
N SER A 362 86.45 39.98 -13.75
CA SER A 362 87.17 39.13 -12.74
C SER A 362 88.43 39.84 -12.19
N LEU A 363 88.84 39.75 -10.91
CA LEU A 363 88.53 38.81 -9.81
C LEU A 363 87.91 39.54 -8.57
N GLN A 364 87.37 38.96 -7.48
CA GLN A 364 87.61 37.70 -6.73
C GLN A 364 89.01 37.56 -6.08
N PRO A 365 89.28 36.55 -5.20
CA PRO A 365 88.41 35.57 -4.51
C PRO A 365 88.28 35.96 -3.00
N LYS A 366 88.10 35.16 -1.92
CA LYS A 366 87.77 33.75 -1.51
C LYS A 366 87.41 33.84 0.01
N ILE A 367 86.85 32.92 0.82
CA ILE A 367 86.35 31.51 0.80
C ILE A 367 84.99 31.54 1.64
N SER A 368 84.24 30.52 2.06
CA SER A 368 84.30 29.04 2.08
C SER A 368 82.86 28.43 2.09
N GLN A 369 82.71 27.16 2.50
CA GLN A 369 81.45 26.39 2.63
C GLN A 369 80.90 26.43 4.09
N ILE A 370 79.64 26.07 4.40
CA ILE A 370 79.04 24.71 4.40
C ILE A 370 77.60 24.71 3.83
N HIS A 371 77.17 23.59 3.25
CA HIS A 371 75.84 23.37 2.65
C HIS A 371 74.71 23.13 3.67
N GLN A 372 73.48 23.47 3.30
CA GLN A 372 72.33 22.56 3.44
C GLN A 372 71.57 22.50 2.10
N LEU A 373 70.92 21.36 1.83
CA LEU A 373 70.29 21.03 0.55
C LEU A 373 68.76 21.21 0.60
N GLN A 374 68.19 21.74 -0.48
CA GLN A 374 66.80 21.43 -0.85
C GLN A 374 66.75 20.12 -1.64
N PRO A 375 65.71 19.32 -1.44
CA PRO A 375 64.70 19.10 -2.49
C PRO A 375 63.26 19.20 -1.92
N GLN A 376 62.18 19.31 -2.71
CA GLN A 376 62.00 19.84 -4.08
C GLN A 376 60.52 20.30 -4.19
N GLN A 377 60.10 20.86 -5.33
CA GLN A 377 58.75 21.43 -5.47
C GLN A 377 57.64 20.37 -5.57
N ALA A 378 56.47 20.69 -5.03
CA ALA A 378 55.18 20.29 -5.60
C ALA A 378 54.31 21.55 -5.73
N GLN A 379 53.75 21.79 -6.92
CA GLN A 379 52.86 22.94 -7.17
C GLN A 379 51.40 22.47 -7.14
N SER A 380 50.61 22.89 -6.13
CA SER A 380 49.15 23.07 -6.27
C SER A 380 48.55 23.78 -5.05
N SER A 381 48.26 25.08 -5.19
CA SER A 381 47.19 25.82 -4.49
C SER A 381 47.37 27.33 -4.76
N GLY A 382 46.27 28.04 -5.01
CA GLY A 382 46.28 29.49 -5.33
C GLY A 382 46.35 30.42 -4.11
N ILE A 383 46.90 29.95 -2.99
CA ILE A 383 46.85 30.63 -1.69
C ILE A 383 48.11 31.49 -1.49
N PRO A 384 48.00 32.77 -1.09
CA PRO A 384 49.17 33.57 -0.75
C PRO A 384 49.90 33.04 0.49
N ASN A 385 51.17 32.68 0.32
CA ASN A 385 52.10 32.27 1.39
C ASN A 385 52.06 33.10 2.70
N PRO A 386 51.80 34.43 2.69
CA PRO A 386 51.68 35.20 3.93
C PRO A 386 50.62 34.68 4.93
N VAL A 387 49.47 34.16 4.46
CA VAL A 387 48.39 33.77 5.40
C VAL A 387 48.67 32.44 6.07
N LEU A 388 49.26 31.48 5.36
CA LEU A 388 49.72 30.21 5.95
C LEU A 388 50.79 30.46 7.02
N ASN A 389 51.66 31.45 6.83
CA ASN A 389 52.63 31.88 7.84
C ASN A 389 51.97 32.61 9.02
N ALA A 390 50.89 33.37 8.81
CA ALA A 390 50.13 34.01 9.89
C ALA A 390 49.35 33.00 10.75
N ALA A 391 48.69 32.01 10.13
CA ALA A 391 47.97 30.95 10.83
C ALA A 391 48.92 30.08 11.70
N ASN A 392 50.10 29.74 11.17
CA ASN A 392 51.16 29.07 11.93
C ASN A 392 51.77 29.95 13.05
N ALA A 393 51.55 31.26 13.03
CA ALA A 393 52.11 32.23 13.96
C ALA A 393 51.08 32.78 14.98
N LEU A 394 50.11 31.96 15.41
CA LEU A 394 49.19 32.26 16.51
C LEU A 394 49.94 32.39 17.87
N SER A 395 50.57 33.54 18.05
CA SER A 395 51.27 33.92 19.28
C SER A 395 51.38 35.42 19.55
N THR A 396 50.74 36.30 18.76
CA THR A 396 50.85 37.76 18.98
C THR A 396 49.58 38.58 18.69
N SER A 397 48.73 38.26 17.71
CA SER A 397 47.50 39.03 17.44
C SER A 397 46.46 38.24 16.63
N MET A 398 45.26 38.05 17.19
CA MET A 398 44.10 37.56 16.43
C MET A 398 43.58 38.65 15.47
N GLN A 399 43.69 39.92 15.86
CA GLN A 399 43.26 41.05 15.05
C GLN A 399 44.01 41.10 13.71
N ASP A 400 45.29 40.72 13.69
CA ASP A 400 46.07 40.69 12.45
C ASP A 400 45.63 39.55 11.52
N LEU A 401 45.21 38.40 12.06
CA LEU A 401 44.63 37.32 11.27
C LEU A 401 43.29 37.79 10.65
N LEU A 402 42.39 38.37 11.45
CA LEU A 402 41.10 38.90 10.99
C LEU A 402 41.26 40.04 9.97
N ASN A 403 42.20 40.96 10.18
CA ASN A 403 42.51 42.03 9.25
C ASN A 403 43.03 41.51 7.90
N ASN A 404 43.89 40.47 7.91
CA ASN A 404 44.38 39.85 6.69
C ASN A 404 43.28 39.06 5.96
N ILE A 405 42.43 38.34 6.69
CA ILE A 405 41.25 37.63 6.15
C ILE A 405 40.31 38.62 5.48
N ASN A 406 39.87 39.68 6.18
CA ASN A 406 39.03 40.73 5.60
C ASN A 406 39.65 41.35 4.35
N SER A 407 40.96 41.65 4.37
CA SER A 407 41.65 42.21 3.20
C SER A 407 41.75 41.24 2.02
N TYR A 408 41.71 39.92 2.24
CA TYR A 408 41.67 38.93 1.17
C TYR A 408 40.25 38.73 0.64
N LEU A 409 39.24 38.59 1.52
CA LEU A 409 37.83 38.47 1.15
C LEU A 409 37.38 39.63 0.27
N THR A 410 37.71 40.88 0.63
CA THR A 410 37.42 42.08 -0.17
C THR A 410 38.17 42.13 -1.51
N LYS A 411 39.33 41.47 -1.65
CA LYS A 411 40.16 41.51 -2.88
C LYS A 411 39.92 40.37 -3.85
N ASN A 412 39.29 39.27 -3.41
CA ASN A 412 39.16 38.06 -4.19
C ASN A 412 37.68 37.67 -4.33
N GLN A 413 37.16 37.74 -5.56
CA GLN A 413 35.76 37.40 -5.89
C GLN A 413 35.52 35.89 -6.05
N ASP A 414 36.56 35.06 -5.99
CA ASP A 414 36.43 33.60 -6.06
C ASP A 414 35.94 33.03 -4.72
N ILE A 415 34.65 32.70 -4.66
CA ILE A 415 33.96 32.18 -3.48
C ILE A 415 34.63 30.91 -2.92
N ASN A 416 35.16 30.03 -3.78
CA ASN A 416 35.83 28.81 -3.32
C ASN A 416 37.08 29.16 -2.52
N LYS A 417 37.90 30.09 -3.04
CA LYS A 417 39.08 30.60 -2.33
C LYS A 417 38.74 31.42 -1.07
N GLN A 418 37.55 32.02 -0.99
CA GLN A 418 37.05 32.64 0.25
C GLN A 418 36.71 31.56 1.30
N SER A 419 35.97 30.53 0.90
CA SER A 419 35.62 29.38 1.76
C SER A 419 36.84 28.62 2.26
N ASP A 420 37.82 28.31 1.38
CA ASP A 420 39.08 27.67 1.76
C ASP A 420 39.82 28.46 2.86
N LEU A 421 39.87 29.79 2.74
CA LEU A 421 40.54 30.64 3.71
C LEU A 421 39.85 30.62 5.08
N ILE A 422 38.52 30.65 5.10
CA ILE A 422 37.72 30.61 6.33
C ILE A 422 37.78 29.23 6.99
N LYS A 423 37.84 28.15 6.21
CA LYS A 423 38.09 26.78 6.69
C LYS A 423 39.44 26.68 7.41
N GLU A 424 40.53 27.12 6.77
CA GLU A 424 41.87 27.12 7.38
C GLU A 424 41.93 28.00 8.65
N ALA A 425 41.31 29.19 8.62
CA ALA A 425 41.25 30.08 9.79
C ALA A 425 40.48 29.44 10.97
N ALA A 426 39.34 28.81 10.71
CA ALA A 426 38.54 28.12 11.73
C ALA A 426 39.26 26.89 12.30
N ILE A 427 39.92 26.09 11.44
CA ILE A 427 40.79 24.97 11.85
C ILE A 427 41.91 25.48 12.78
N ALA A 428 42.57 26.58 12.44
CA ALA A 428 43.64 27.17 13.25
C ALA A 428 43.15 27.68 14.62
N ILE A 429 41.96 28.29 14.69
CA ILE A 429 41.34 28.74 15.94
C ILE A 429 40.97 27.53 16.82
N LEU A 430 40.22 26.56 16.29
CA LEU A 430 39.74 25.40 17.04
C LEU A 430 40.90 24.52 17.54
N ASN A 431 41.96 24.33 16.75
CA ASN A 431 43.13 23.55 17.14
C ASN A 431 44.16 24.29 18.02
N ASN A 432 43.99 25.60 18.29
CA ASN A 432 44.93 26.35 19.11
C ASN A 432 45.03 25.74 20.53
N LYS A 433 46.22 25.27 20.92
CA LYS A 433 46.46 24.61 22.22
C LYS A 433 46.74 25.59 23.37
N LYS A 434 46.92 26.89 23.09
CA LYS A 434 47.11 27.93 24.11
C LYS A 434 45.78 28.51 24.61
N SER A 435 44.75 28.51 23.76
CA SER A 435 43.45 29.11 24.03
C SER A 435 42.51 28.17 24.76
N ASP A 436 41.74 28.72 25.70
CA ASP A 436 40.62 28.01 26.32
C ASP A 436 39.40 27.97 25.38
N PHE A 437 38.30 27.36 25.84
CA PHE A 437 37.09 27.26 25.03
C PHE A 437 36.38 28.60 24.81
N ALA A 438 36.36 29.50 25.81
CA ALA A 438 35.69 30.79 25.68
C ALA A 438 36.45 31.71 24.71
N GLU A 439 37.78 31.67 24.70
CA GLU A 439 38.59 32.38 23.72
C GLU A 439 38.39 31.79 22.30
N LYS A 440 38.33 30.46 22.15
CA LYS A 440 38.04 29.82 20.85
C LYS A 440 36.65 30.18 20.32
N GLN A 441 35.63 30.07 21.18
CA GLN A 441 34.25 30.47 20.88
C GLN A 441 34.22 31.94 20.45
N TYR A 442 34.78 32.86 21.25
CA TYR A 442 34.87 34.27 20.93
C TYR A 442 35.50 34.52 19.55
N ASN A 443 36.63 33.88 19.25
CA ASN A 443 37.35 34.06 17.98
C ASN A 443 36.58 33.52 16.76
N ILE A 444 35.88 32.38 16.89
CA ILE A 444 34.99 31.86 15.83
C ILE A 444 33.78 32.79 15.61
N ILE A 445 33.20 33.29 16.70
CA ILE A 445 32.07 34.21 16.70
C ILE A 445 32.45 35.59 16.15
N ASP A 446 33.69 36.05 16.35
CA ASP A 446 34.18 37.26 15.71
C ASP A 446 34.52 37.06 14.23
N LEU A 447 35.06 35.90 13.85
CA LEU A 447 35.23 35.54 12.43
C LEU A 447 33.88 35.55 11.68
N ALA A 448 32.83 34.97 12.27
CA ALA A 448 31.47 35.01 11.74
C ALA A 448 30.93 36.46 11.60
N LYS A 449 31.09 37.30 12.62
CA LYS A 449 30.71 38.73 12.56
C LYS A 449 31.42 39.45 11.41
N ASN A 450 32.74 39.25 11.26
CA ASN A 450 33.52 39.90 10.21
C ASN A 450 33.00 39.54 8.80
N ILE A 451 32.64 38.28 8.55
CA ILE A 451 32.01 37.83 7.28
C ILE A 451 30.68 38.56 7.04
N PHE A 452 29.81 38.68 8.04
CA PHE A 452 28.54 39.40 7.90
C PHE A 452 28.71 40.91 7.75
N SER A 453 29.65 41.52 8.47
CA SER A 453 29.93 42.97 8.47
C SER A 453 30.64 43.46 7.20
N ASN A 454 31.38 42.60 6.50
CA ASN A 454 32.04 42.96 5.25
C ASN A 454 30.99 43.32 4.16
N LYS A 455 31.14 44.49 3.51
CA LYS A 455 30.20 45.00 2.50
C LYS A 455 30.55 44.61 1.06
N ASP A 456 31.76 44.11 0.84
CA ASP A 456 32.28 43.74 -0.48
C ASP A 456 31.91 42.30 -0.86
N ILE A 457 31.50 41.48 0.11
CA ILE A 457 30.97 40.13 -0.08
C ILE A 457 29.46 40.22 -0.34
N ILE A 458 28.98 39.66 -1.46
CA ILE A 458 27.55 39.56 -1.79
C ILE A 458 26.81 38.62 -0.84
N ALA A 459 25.51 38.86 -0.62
CA ALA A 459 24.72 38.18 0.42
C ALA A 459 24.76 36.64 0.30
N ASP A 460 24.60 36.09 -0.90
CA ASP A 460 24.60 34.63 -1.12
C ASP A 460 26.00 34.01 -0.94
N ALA A 461 27.07 34.76 -1.21
CA ALA A 461 28.43 34.31 -0.91
C ALA A 461 28.69 34.25 0.60
N LYS A 462 28.08 35.14 1.40
CA LYS A 462 28.13 35.06 2.87
C LYS A 462 27.49 33.77 3.40
N VAL A 463 26.38 33.31 2.80
CA VAL A 463 25.76 32.02 3.15
C VAL A 463 26.75 30.88 2.93
N ASN A 464 27.35 30.79 1.75
CA ASN A 464 28.32 29.73 1.43
C ASN A 464 29.54 29.74 2.38
N VAL A 465 30.11 30.91 2.63
CA VAL A 465 31.29 31.08 3.49
C VAL A 465 30.97 30.77 4.97
N VAL A 466 29.78 31.14 5.46
CA VAL A 466 29.31 30.77 6.81
C VAL A 466 28.98 29.27 6.90
N ASN A 467 28.42 28.67 5.85
CA ASN A 467 28.19 27.22 5.81
C ASN A 467 29.52 26.45 5.89
N THR A 468 30.58 26.89 5.21
CA THR A 468 31.93 26.31 5.35
C THR A 468 32.48 26.43 6.79
N LEU A 469 32.24 27.57 7.47
CA LEU A 469 32.61 27.75 8.87
C LEU A 469 31.85 26.77 9.79
N LEU A 470 30.54 26.63 9.59
CA LEU A 470 29.67 25.73 10.34
C LEU A 470 30.05 24.24 10.14
N GLU A 471 30.31 23.82 8.91
CA GLU A 471 30.80 22.47 8.60
C GLU A 471 32.18 22.20 9.21
N THR A 472 33.03 23.22 9.34
CA THR A 472 34.32 23.10 10.04
C THR A 472 34.12 22.88 11.55
N ILE A 473 33.14 23.56 12.17
CA ILE A 473 32.76 23.37 13.58
C ILE A 473 32.13 21.99 13.82
N GLN A 474 31.31 21.51 12.89
CA GLN A 474 30.71 20.17 12.91
C GLN A 474 31.80 19.08 12.92
N ASN A 475 32.77 19.18 12.00
CA ASN A 475 33.80 18.17 11.78
C ASN A 475 34.96 18.18 12.79
N ASP A 476 35.15 19.23 13.58
CA ASP A 476 36.18 19.23 14.63
C ASP A 476 35.94 18.12 15.67
N GLN A 477 36.96 17.31 15.91
CA GLN A 477 36.93 16.23 16.91
C GLN A 477 37.45 16.67 18.29
N ASN A 478 38.01 17.88 18.42
CA ASN A 478 38.60 18.37 19.67
C ASN A 478 37.60 19.12 20.57
N THR A 479 36.50 19.62 20.00
CA THR A 479 35.42 20.30 20.73
C THR A 479 34.28 19.32 21.05
N LEU A 480 33.89 19.24 22.33
CA LEU A 480 32.74 18.44 22.78
C LEU A 480 31.43 18.92 22.13
N ASP A 481 30.49 18.01 21.89
CA ASP A 481 29.21 18.34 21.24
C ASP A 481 28.40 19.41 22.00
N ILE A 482 28.35 19.33 23.35
CA ILE A 482 27.75 20.35 24.24
C ILE A 482 28.45 21.73 24.21
N LYS A 483 29.63 21.81 23.57
CA LYS A 483 30.37 23.05 23.31
C LYS A 483 30.15 23.54 21.88
N LYS A 484 30.05 22.62 20.89
CA LYS A 484 29.63 22.96 19.53
C LYS A 484 28.25 23.61 19.53
N SER A 485 27.30 23.05 20.27
CA SER A 485 25.93 23.60 20.42
C SER A 485 25.91 25.08 20.82
N LYS A 486 26.82 25.50 21.72
CA LYS A 486 26.92 26.90 22.13
C LYS A 486 27.50 27.82 21.05
N ILE A 487 28.43 27.32 20.22
CA ILE A 487 28.91 28.06 19.04
C ILE A 487 27.79 28.21 18.00
N LEU A 488 26.96 27.17 17.80
CA LEU A 488 25.79 27.22 16.91
C LEU A 488 24.77 28.28 17.37
N GLU A 489 24.41 28.28 18.66
CA GLU A 489 23.51 29.27 19.27
C GLU A 489 24.00 30.71 19.06
N ASP A 490 25.27 30.98 19.36
CA ASP A 490 25.88 32.31 19.20
C ASP A 490 26.00 32.71 17.71
N THR A 491 26.22 31.76 16.80
CA THR A 491 26.26 32.01 15.34
C THR A 491 24.88 32.39 14.80
N VAL A 492 23.82 31.74 15.30
CA VAL A 492 22.43 32.13 15.01
C VAL A 492 22.14 33.51 15.58
N ALA A 493 22.57 33.80 16.81
CA ALA A 493 22.39 35.14 17.40
C ALA A 493 23.03 36.25 16.55
N ILE A 494 24.18 36.02 15.91
CA ILE A 494 24.75 36.97 14.93
C ILE A 494 23.90 37.01 13.65
N THR A 495 23.57 35.85 13.08
CA THR A 495 22.86 35.72 11.80
C THR A 495 21.52 36.46 11.82
N LEU A 496 20.69 36.24 12.84
CA LEU A 496 19.36 36.85 12.94
C LEU A 496 19.45 38.37 13.15
N ASN A 497 20.46 38.85 13.87
CA ASN A 497 20.70 40.29 14.11
C ASN A 497 21.50 41.00 13.00
N SER A 498 21.95 40.30 11.96
CA SER A 498 22.70 40.92 10.86
C SER A 498 21.79 41.76 9.95
N GLU A 499 22.18 43.01 9.69
CA GLU A 499 21.50 43.92 8.75
C GLU A 499 21.94 43.72 7.29
N ASN A 500 23.07 43.03 7.06
CA ASN A 500 23.70 42.90 5.73
C ASN A 500 23.29 41.61 4.98
N ILE A 501 22.22 40.94 5.40
CA ILE A 501 21.61 39.76 4.76
C ILE A 501 20.08 39.82 4.93
N GLU A 502 19.33 39.34 3.94
CA GLU A 502 17.86 39.34 3.98
C GLU A 502 17.31 38.09 4.69
N LEU A 503 16.00 38.03 4.88
CA LEU A 503 15.31 36.89 5.50
C LEU A 503 15.68 35.55 4.85
N LYS A 504 15.76 35.51 3.52
CA LYS A 504 16.08 34.30 2.75
C LYS A 504 17.44 33.70 3.16
N GLN A 505 18.49 34.53 3.22
CA GLN A 505 19.81 34.06 3.66
C GLN A 505 19.84 33.71 5.16
N LYS A 506 19.05 34.41 6.00
CA LYS A 506 18.90 34.06 7.42
C LYS A 506 18.25 32.68 7.60
N GLN A 507 17.24 32.34 6.80
CA GLN A 507 16.59 31.03 6.79
C GLN A 507 17.58 29.94 6.33
N GLN A 508 18.26 30.12 5.20
CA GLN A 508 19.25 29.15 4.68
C GLN A 508 20.38 28.84 5.68
N ILE A 509 20.90 29.85 6.38
CA ILE A 509 21.93 29.65 7.41
C ILE A 509 21.33 28.94 8.63
N LEU A 510 20.12 29.30 9.04
CA LEU A 510 19.45 28.66 10.18
C LEU A 510 19.10 27.19 9.92
N GLU A 511 18.61 26.87 8.73
CA GLU A 511 18.39 25.49 8.25
C GLU A 511 19.66 24.65 8.36
N LYS A 512 20.82 25.21 7.97
CA LYS A 512 22.13 24.55 8.07
C LYS A 512 22.63 24.44 9.50
N VAL A 513 22.38 25.44 10.36
CA VAL A 513 22.70 25.36 11.79
C VAL A 513 21.86 24.30 12.49
N VAL A 514 20.57 24.19 12.16
CA VAL A 514 19.68 23.16 12.71
C VAL A 514 20.08 21.78 12.21
N ASP A 515 20.32 21.59 10.90
CA ASP A 515 20.90 20.36 10.34
C ASP A 515 22.17 19.91 11.10
N ILE A 516 23.12 20.81 11.33
CA ILE A 516 24.34 20.51 12.10
C ILE A 516 24.02 20.20 13.57
N GLY A 517 23.11 20.94 14.20
CA GLY A 517 22.63 20.68 15.56
C GLY A 517 21.93 19.32 15.69
N LEU A 518 21.23 18.87 14.65
CA LEU A 518 20.59 17.57 14.52
C LEU A 518 21.60 16.44 14.29
N SER A 519 22.69 16.69 13.56
CA SER A 519 23.78 15.73 13.32
C SER A 519 24.62 15.37 14.57
N ILE A 520 24.42 16.06 15.69
CA ILE A 520 25.13 15.82 16.96
C ILE A 520 24.90 14.38 17.46
N LYS A 521 25.98 13.71 17.88
CA LYS A 521 25.96 12.28 18.22
C LYS A 521 25.30 12.00 19.57
N ASP A 522 25.58 12.82 20.58
CA ASP A 522 24.94 12.71 21.89
C ASP A 522 23.49 13.25 21.86
N ASP A 523 22.51 12.39 22.14
CA ASP A 523 21.08 12.74 22.21
C ASP A 523 20.80 13.93 23.15
N ILE A 524 21.54 14.06 24.26
CA ILE A 524 21.34 15.17 25.21
C ILE A 524 21.85 16.48 24.59
N SER A 525 23.08 16.49 24.09
CA SER A 525 23.67 17.65 23.41
C SER A 525 22.90 18.06 22.15
N ARG A 526 22.32 17.11 21.41
CA ARG A 526 21.45 17.36 20.24
C ARG A 526 20.18 18.10 20.65
N VAL A 527 19.48 17.61 21.69
CA VAL A 527 18.29 18.29 22.23
C VAL A 527 18.65 19.68 22.72
N VAL A 528 19.72 19.85 23.51
CA VAL A 528 20.16 21.17 24.00
C VAL A 528 20.53 22.11 22.85
N ALA A 529 21.16 21.62 21.77
CA ALA A 529 21.50 22.46 20.61
C ALA A 529 20.25 23.03 19.95
N VAL A 530 19.29 22.18 19.55
CA VAL A 530 18.06 22.63 18.89
C VAL A 530 17.26 23.55 19.81
N ASP A 531 17.12 23.18 21.09
CA ASP A 531 16.36 23.95 22.08
C ASP A 531 16.93 25.37 22.26
N SER A 532 18.26 25.50 22.36
CA SER A 532 18.97 26.77 22.42
C SER A 532 18.84 27.60 21.14
N ILE A 533 18.93 26.97 19.96
CA ILE A 533 18.72 27.66 18.67
C ILE A 533 17.31 28.24 18.60
N MET A 534 16.28 27.47 18.99
CA MET A 534 14.88 27.92 19.00
C MET A 534 14.64 29.05 20.02
N ASP A 535 15.25 28.96 21.19
CA ASP A 535 15.26 30.04 22.19
C ASP A 535 15.84 31.35 21.61
N THR A 536 16.89 31.26 20.79
CA THR A 536 17.50 32.42 20.10
C THR A 536 16.62 32.96 18.97
N VAL A 537 15.92 32.10 18.23
CA VAL A 537 14.88 32.52 17.25
C VAL A 537 13.78 33.32 17.94
N ILE A 538 13.23 32.82 19.05
CA ILE A 538 12.16 33.48 19.83
C ILE A 538 12.60 34.87 20.28
N LYS A 539 13.81 34.97 20.85
CA LYS A 539 14.39 36.21 21.41
C LYS A 539 14.87 37.21 20.34
N SER A 540 14.88 36.83 19.07
CA SER A 540 15.31 37.71 17.97
C SER A 540 14.28 38.80 17.64
N ASN A 541 14.73 39.88 17.01
CA ASN A 541 13.89 40.99 16.53
C ASN A 541 13.16 40.70 15.20
N ILE A 542 13.10 39.44 14.76
CA ILE A 542 12.42 39.03 13.52
C ILE A 542 10.89 39.06 13.73
N ALA A 543 10.13 39.31 12.66
CA ALA A 543 8.66 39.31 12.69
C ALA A 543 8.08 37.93 13.05
N ASN A 544 6.91 37.89 13.69
CA ASN A 544 6.30 36.61 14.11
C ASN A 544 5.99 35.69 12.90
N GLU A 545 5.48 36.24 11.80
CA GLU A 545 5.25 35.51 10.53
C GLU A 545 6.52 34.82 9.98
N ASP A 546 7.70 35.37 10.27
CA ASP A 546 8.98 34.82 9.81
C ASP A 546 9.56 33.82 10.80
N LYS A 547 9.32 34.01 12.11
CA LYS A 547 9.56 32.99 13.14
C LYS A 547 8.68 31.77 12.92
N GLU A 548 7.42 31.97 12.54
CA GLU A 548 6.45 30.92 12.18
C GLU A 548 6.98 30.02 11.06
N LYS A 549 7.38 30.60 9.92
CA LYS A 549 8.02 29.90 8.80
C LYS A 549 9.24 29.09 9.25
N ILE A 550 10.11 29.72 10.05
CA ILE A 550 11.29 29.08 10.64
C ILE A 550 10.91 27.85 11.48
N PHE A 551 9.91 27.97 12.36
CA PHE A 551 9.47 26.87 13.21
C PHE A 551 8.88 25.69 12.42
N ILE A 552 8.15 25.97 11.34
CA ILE A 552 7.62 24.94 10.44
C ILE A 552 8.77 24.19 9.75
N THR A 553 9.72 24.90 9.14
CA THR A 553 10.90 24.27 8.49
C THR A 553 11.68 23.39 9.47
N VAL A 554 11.91 23.86 10.70
CA VAL A 554 12.62 23.10 11.74
C VAL A 554 11.86 21.85 12.17
N PHE A 555 10.53 21.94 12.32
CA PHE A 555 9.67 20.80 12.63
C PHE A 555 9.79 19.71 11.55
N ASP A 556 9.78 20.10 10.28
CA ASP A 556 9.93 19.16 9.16
C ASP A 556 11.35 18.59 9.00
N GLN A 557 12.39 19.36 9.35
CA GLN A 557 13.76 18.83 9.47
C GLN A 557 13.86 17.75 10.56
N ILE A 558 13.24 17.96 11.74
CA ILE A 558 13.23 16.96 12.83
C ILE A 558 12.40 15.73 12.47
N ASN A 559 11.29 15.92 11.74
CA ASN A 559 10.46 14.83 11.25
C ASN A 559 11.19 13.96 10.22
N SER A 560 11.99 14.55 9.33
CA SER A 560 12.69 13.85 8.25
C SER A 560 13.98 13.15 8.68
N TYR A 561 14.72 13.69 9.65
CA TYR A 561 15.98 13.10 10.15
C TYR A 561 15.85 11.66 10.69
N GLU A 562 16.89 10.82 10.58
CA GLU A 562 16.90 9.47 11.16
C GLU A 562 17.28 9.47 12.65
N PHE A 563 16.26 9.50 13.52
CA PHE A 563 16.41 9.39 14.98
C PHE A 563 15.51 8.30 15.56
N SER A 564 15.82 7.89 16.80
CA SER A 564 14.84 7.25 17.67
C SER A 564 13.60 8.14 17.82
N ASN A 565 12.39 7.56 17.78
CA ASN A 565 11.18 8.37 17.93
C ASN A 565 11.12 9.05 19.31
N VAL A 566 11.79 8.52 20.34
CA VAL A 566 11.95 9.17 21.66
C VAL A 566 12.69 10.52 21.53
N ALA A 567 13.75 10.59 20.73
CA ALA A 567 14.48 11.83 20.50
C ALA A 567 13.64 12.81 19.65
N LYS A 568 12.92 12.32 18.62
CA LYS A 568 11.96 13.14 17.86
C LYS A 568 10.88 13.72 18.77
N GLN A 569 10.21 12.88 19.55
CA GLN A 569 9.15 13.30 20.47
C GLN A 569 9.63 14.42 21.39
N LYS A 570 10.75 14.24 22.10
CA LYS A 570 11.31 15.28 22.99
C LYS A 570 11.63 16.60 22.29
N LEU A 571 12.15 16.57 21.06
CA LEU A 571 12.44 17.76 20.27
C LEU A 571 11.15 18.49 19.86
N LEU A 572 10.19 17.74 19.30
CA LEU A 572 8.92 18.26 18.81
C LEU A 572 8.03 18.77 19.96
N ASP A 573 7.97 18.04 21.08
CA ASP A 573 7.32 18.43 22.35
C ASP A 573 7.80 19.82 22.81
N SER A 574 9.13 20.02 22.85
CA SER A 574 9.72 21.28 23.33
C SER A 574 9.41 22.44 22.39
N ILE A 575 9.48 22.23 21.08
CA ILE A 575 9.15 23.23 20.06
C ILE A 575 7.67 23.63 20.14
N LEU A 576 6.76 22.65 20.18
CA LEU A 576 5.32 22.87 20.33
C LEU A 576 5.01 23.63 21.61
N LYS A 577 5.63 23.26 22.73
CA LYS A 577 5.46 23.98 24.00
C LYS A 577 5.93 25.43 23.90
N LYS A 578 7.16 25.69 23.45
CA LYS A 578 7.70 27.05 23.34
C LYS A 578 6.88 27.94 22.40
N THR A 579 6.46 27.40 21.25
CA THR A 579 5.69 28.15 20.23
C THR A 579 4.27 28.46 20.70
N ALA A 580 3.64 27.58 21.47
CA ALA A 580 2.37 27.85 22.15
C ALA A 580 2.51 28.90 23.28
N GLU A 581 3.53 28.78 24.13
CA GLU A 581 3.82 29.75 25.21
C GLU A 581 4.13 31.16 24.67
N THR A 582 4.69 31.26 23.45
CA THR A 582 5.06 32.53 22.80
C THR A 582 4.05 33.03 21.77
N GLN A 583 2.98 32.27 21.48
CA GLN A 583 1.94 32.60 20.49
C GLN A 583 2.51 32.91 19.08
N VAL A 584 3.54 32.15 18.66
CA VAL A 584 4.22 32.34 17.36
C VAL A 584 3.56 31.54 16.22
N LEU A 585 2.96 30.38 16.52
CA LEU A 585 2.23 29.56 15.54
C LEU A 585 0.71 29.81 15.62
N SER A 586 0.00 29.70 14.50
CA SER A 586 -1.47 29.70 14.49
C SER A 586 -2.05 28.52 15.29
N PRO A 587 -3.28 28.62 15.84
CA PRO A 587 -3.94 27.48 16.49
C PRO A 587 -4.11 26.27 15.56
N GLU A 588 -4.33 26.49 14.26
CA GLU A 588 -4.46 25.41 13.28
C GLU A 588 -3.12 24.71 13.02
N GLN A 589 -2.02 25.47 12.96
CA GLN A 589 -0.66 24.92 12.83
C GLN A 589 -0.28 24.11 14.08
N GLN A 590 -0.55 24.65 15.27
CA GLN A 590 -0.36 23.92 16.54
C GLN A 590 -1.17 22.62 16.53
N GLN A 591 -2.42 22.63 16.07
CA GLN A 591 -3.24 21.42 15.95
C GLN A 591 -2.65 20.40 14.96
N LEU A 592 -2.21 20.82 13.77
CA LEU A 592 -1.60 19.95 12.76
C LEU A 592 -0.27 19.33 13.25
N MET A 593 0.55 20.13 13.92
CA MET A 593 1.84 19.69 14.48
C MET A 593 1.63 18.73 15.66
N ASN A 594 0.63 18.98 16.53
CA ASN A 594 0.20 18.01 17.55
C ASN A 594 -0.30 16.70 16.94
N GLN A 595 -1.09 16.73 15.86
CA GLN A 595 -1.54 15.51 15.17
C GLN A 595 -0.37 14.71 14.57
N ASN A 596 0.65 15.37 14.03
CA ASN A 596 1.87 14.69 13.56
C ASN A 596 2.65 14.05 14.73
N LEU A 597 2.76 14.75 15.86
CA LEU A 597 3.37 14.25 17.10
C LEU A 597 2.63 13.03 17.68
N ASP A 598 1.30 13.07 17.73
CA ASP A 598 0.45 11.95 18.16
C ASP A 598 0.64 10.72 17.28
N ASN A 599 0.79 10.90 15.96
CA ASN A 599 1.09 9.82 15.02
C ASN A 599 2.49 9.23 15.24
N ILE A 600 3.52 10.06 15.46
CA ILE A 600 4.89 9.60 15.76
C ILE A 600 4.94 8.83 17.08
N THR A 601 4.25 9.33 18.11
CA THR A 601 4.11 8.70 19.43
C THR A 601 3.33 7.37 19.33
N THR A 602 2.30 7.34 18.48
CA THR A 602 1.52 6.12 18.19
C THR A 602 2.39 5.04 17.53
N GLU A 603 3.12 5.37 16.47
CA GLU A 603 4.01 4.41 15.78
C GLU A 603 5.20 3.99 16.65
N HIS A 604 5.71 4.87 17.52
CA HIS A 604 6.70 4.48 18.52
C HIS A 604 6.14 3.43 19.49
N THR A 605 4.99 3.71 20.11
CA THR A 605 4.38 2.83 21.11
C THR A 605 4.03 1.46 20.51
N LYS A 606 3.69 1.39 19.21
CA LYS A 606 3.55 0.12 18.48
C LYS A 606 4.88 -0.62 18.32
N ARG A 607 5.97 0.04 17.94
CA ARG A 607 7.31 -0.59 17.82
C ARG A 607 7.80 -1.13 19.16
N ASP A 608 7.72 -0.32 20.22
CA ASP A 608 7.96 -0.72 21.61
C ASP A 608 7.18 -1.97 22.01
N THR A 609 5.91 -2.03 21.59
CA THR A 609 5.00 -3.16 21.86
C THR A 609 5.45 -4.41 21.11
N ILE A 610 5.82 -4.29 19.83
CA ILE A 610 6.38 -5.38 19.03
C ILE A 610 7.68 -5.91 19.66
N GLU A 611 8.58 -5.02 20.09
CA GLU A 611 9.85 -5.41 20.72
C GLU A 611 9.60 -6.14 22.06
N LYS A 612 8.72 -5.62 22.91
CA LYS A 612 8.35 -6.26 24.19
C LYS A 612 7.72 -7.64 23.99
N VAL A 613 6.81 -7.79 23.02
CA VAL A 613 6.25 -9.11 22.66
C VAL A 613 7.35 -10.04 22.13
N ASN A 614 8.16 -9.58 21.18
CA ASN A 614 9.25 -10.39 20.63
C ASN A 614 10.22 -10.85 21.71
N ASN A 615 10.62 -9.99 22.64
CA ASN A 615 11.50 -10.34 23.75
C ASN A 615 10.90 -11.43 24.65
N ILE A 616 9.58 -11.40 24.91
CA ILE A 616 8.87 -12.48 25.63
C ILE A 616 8.86 -13.78 24.82
N LEU A 617 8.62 -13.72 23.51
CA LEU A 617 8.54 -14.91 22.65
C LEU A 617 9.92 -15.53 22.35
N LEU A 618 10.97 -14.70 22.24
CA LEU A 618 12.37 -15.08 22.03
C LEU A 618 13.02 -15.69 23.28
N GLU A 619 12.50 -15.45 24.48
CA GLU A 619 13.13 -15.88 25.73
C GLU A 619 13.34 -17.42 25.76
N PRO A 620 14.59 -17.92 25.74
CA PRO A 620 14.85 -19.36 25.52
C PRO A 620 14.50 -20.26 26.70
N LEU A 621 14.38 -19.69 27.90
CA LEU A 621 14.09 -20.43 29.14
C LEU A 621 12.59 -20.43 29.48
N SER A 622 11.78 -19.61 28.79
CA SER A 622 10.35 -19.48 29.06
C SER A 622 9.54 -20.47 28.24
N ASN A 623 8.80 -21.35 28.94
CA ASN A 623 7.84 -22.25 28.33
C ASN A 623 6.55 -21.51 27.93
N THR A 624 5.67 -22.19 27.19
CA THR A 624 4.39 -21.62 26.70
C THR A 624 3.55 -21.00 27.81
N ALA A 625 3.41 -21.65 28.98
CA ALA A 625 2.62 -21.12 30.08
C ALA A 625 3.18 -19.81 30.65
N LEU A 626 4.51 -19.68 30.75
CA LEU A 626 5.17 -18.45 31.18
C LEU A 626 5.08 -17.36 30.09
N LYS A 627 5.22 -17.71 28.81
CA LYS A 627 5.03 -16.80 27.67
C LYS A 627 3.59 -16.27 27.62
N THR A 628 2.58 -17.14 27.76
CA THR A 628 1.17 -16.75 27.91
C THR A 628 0.99 -15.81 29.10
N THR A 629 1.50 -16.17 30.28
CA THR A 629 1.38 -15.33 31.49
C THR A 629 1.96 -13.93 31.28
N ASN A 630 3.15 -13.82 30.68
CA ASN A 630 3.82 -12.54 30.42
C ASN A 630 3.05 -11.70 29.38
N ILE A 631 2.50 -12.33 28.33
CA ILE A 631 1.64 -11.66 27.33
C ILE A 631 0.28 -11.25 27.94
N GLN A 632 -0.28 -12.02 28.87
CA GLN A 632 -1.50 -11.63 29.59
C GLN A 632 -1.26 -10.43 30.52
N VAL A 633 -0.14 -10.39 31.24
CA VAL A 633 0.26 -9.22 32.04
C VAL A 633 0.46 -7.99 31.14
N MET A 634 1.10 -8.17 29.97
CA MET A 634 1.27 -7.10 28.99
C MET A 634 -0.08 -6.62 28.43
N THR A 635 -1.02 -7.53 28.17
CA THR A 635 -2.40 -7.22 27.76
C THR A 635 -3.09 -6.37 28.83
N SER A 636 -3.11 -6.81 30.10
CA SER A 636 -3.67 -6.03 31.21
C SER A 636 -3.05 -4.63 31.31
N ASN A 637 -1.73 -4.50 31.24
CA ASN A 637 -1.06 -3.20 31.28
C ASN A 637 -1.48 -2.25 30.15
N VAL A 638 -1.88 -2.76 28.98
CA VAL A 638 -2.46 -1.96 27.88
C VAL A 638 -3.93 -1.62 28.15
N LEU A 639 -4.69 -2.49 28.82
CA LEU A 639 -6.07 -2.24 29.25
C LEU A 639 -6.16 -1.22 30.40
N ASP A 640 -5.27 -1.30 31.38
CA ASP A 640 -5.14 -0.37 32.52
C ASP A 640 -4.54 1.00 32.13
N SER A 641 -3.97 1.12 30.93
CA SER A 641 -3.33 2.34 30.43
C SER A 641 -4.30 3.53 30.33
N PRO A 642 -3.87 4.77 30.62
CA PRO A 642 -4.71 5.97 30.50
C PRO A 642 -4.95 6.44 29.05
N VAL A 643 -4.41 5.75 28.03
CA VAL A 643 -4.63 6.10 26.61
C VAL A 643 -6.07 5.82 26.17
N GLN A 644 -6.53 6.49 25.11
CA GLN A 644 -7.88 6.31 24.57
C GLN A 644 -8.12 4.88 24.02
N ILE A 645 -9.39 4.45 23.99
CA ILE A 645 -9.80 3.10 23.59
C ILE A 645 -9.31 2.70 22.18
N GLU A 646 -9.28 3.64 21.24
CA GLU A 646 -8.77 3.40 19.88
C GLU A 646 -7.28 3.01 19.90
N MET A 647 -6.50 3.63 20.79
CA MET A 647 -5.08 3.30 20.96
C MET A 647 -4.88 1.97 21.70
N LYS A 648 -5.69 1.68 22.74
CA LYS A 648 -5.69 0.34 23.39
C LYS A 648 -5.95 -0.75 22.35
N SER A 649 -6.96 -0.55 21.51
CA SER A 649 -7.35 -1.46 20.43
C SER A 649 -6.24 -1.66 19.40
N LYS A 650 -5.60 -0.57 18.93
CA LYS A 650 -4.44 -0.62 18.01
C LYS A 650 -3.25 -1.37 18.61
N LEU A 651 -2.94 -1.17 19.90
CA LEU A 651 -1.83 -1.86 20.57
C LEU A 651 -2.13 -3.35 20.78
N ILE A 652 -3.36 -3.71 21.16
CA ILE A 652 -3.77 -5.12 21.31
C ILE A 652 -3.79 -5.84 19.94
N GLN A 653 -4.26 -5.20 18.86
CA GLN A 653 -4.14 -5.73 17.49
C GLN A 653 -2.68 -6.06 17.14
N VAL A 654 -1.75 -5.16 17.48
CA VAL A 654 -0.30 -5.36 17.25
C VAL A 654 0.24 -6.52 18.09
N VAL A 655 -0.08 -6.59 19.39
CA VAL A 655 0.31 -7.73 20.25
C VAL A 655 -0.15 -9.06 19.65
N THR A 656 -1.44 -9.17 19.30
CA THR A 656 -2.01 -10.40 18.75
C THR A 656 -1.40 -10.77 17.41
N LYS A 657 -1.16 -9.78 16.53
CA LYS A 657 -0.52 -10.01 15.23
C LYS A 657 0.92 -10.49 15.37
N THR A 658 1.72 -9.88 16.26
CA THR A 658 3.12 -10.32 16.50
C THR A 658 3.19 -11.72 17.12
N VAL A 659 2.23 -12.09 17.99
CA VAL A 659 2.11 -13.47 18.49
C VAL A 659 1.76 -14.44 17.35
N ALA A 660 0.82 -14.09 16.48
CA ALA A 660 0.44 -14.93 15.34
C ALA A 660 1.61 -15.13 14.36
N GLU A 661 2.23 -14.04 13.89
CA GLU A 661 3.33 -14.05 12.91
C GLU A 661 4.67 -14.61 13.46
N SER A 662 4.72 -15.05 14.72
CA SER A 662 5.95 -15.55 15.33
C SER A 662 6.34 -16.94 14.80
N ALA A 663 7.49 -17.01 14.12
CA ALA A 663 8.07 -18.26 13.60
C ALA A 663 8.75 -19.14 14.66
N LEU A 664 8.79 -18.71 15.92
CA LEU A 664 9.51 -19.37 17.04
C LEU A 664 8.58 -20.09 18.03
N VAL A 665 7.32 -20.23 17.65
CA VAL A 665 6.20 -20.64 18.51
C VAL A 665 5.37 -21.65 17.72
N GLU A 666 5.14 -22.86 18.25
CA GLU A 666 4.33 -23.86 17.54
C GLU A 666 2.87 -23.36 17.38
N PRO A 667 2.10 -23.81 16.38
CA PRO A 667 0.72 -23.38 16.18
C PRO A 667 -0.16 -23.53 17.43
N LYS A 668 0.09 -24.56 18.24
CA LYS A 668 -0.57 -24.79 19.54
C LYS A 668 -0.18 -23.77 20.60
N ASP A 669 1.10 -23.38 20.64
CA ASP A 669 1.59 -22.36 21.56
C ASP A 669 1.04 -20.98 21.19
N LYS A 670 0.98 -20.64 19.89
CA LYS A 670 0.30 -19.43 19.39
C LYS A 670 -1.16 -19.40 19.86
N THR A 671 -1.84 -20.54 19.72
CA THR A 671 -3.25 -20.74 20.10
C THR A 671 -3.46 -20.53 21.61
N GLU A 672 -2.63 -21.12 22.48
CA GLU A 672 -2.73 -20.94 23.94
C GLU A 672 -2.36 -19.52 24.41
N ILE A 673 -1.42 -18.84 23.75
CA ILE A 673 -1.11 -17.43 24.06
C ILE A 673 -2.29 -16.52 23.69
N VAL A 674 -2.88 -16.68 22.50
CA VAL A 674 -4.03 -15.86 22.05
C VAL A 674 -5.32 -16.20 22.82
N LYS A 675 -5.52 -17.47 23.20
CA LYS A 675 -6.53 -17.88 24.19
C LYS A 675 -6.38 -17.11 25.50
N GLY A 676 -5.14 -16.96 25.99
CA GLY A 676 -4.80 -16.13 27.14
C GLY A 676 -5.17 -14.65 26.96
N ILE A 677 -4.90 -14.06 25.78
CA ILE A 677 -5.29 -12.67 25.47
C ILE A 677 -6.81 -12.50 25.55
N GLY A 678 -7.57 -13.35 24.86
CA GLY A 678 -9.05 -13.29 24.85
C GLY A 678 -9.64 -13.39 26.26
N LYS A 679 -9.17 -14.38 27.03
CA LYS A 679 -9.54 -14.60 28.44
C LYS A 679 -9.28 -13.35 29.30
N THR A 680 -8.14 -12.71 29.12
CA THR A 680 -7.73 -11.51 29.88
C THR A 680 -8.66 -10.33 29.63
N ILE A 681 -9.00 -10.05 28.37
CA ILE A 681 -9.88 -8.94 27.99
C ILE A 681 -11.29 -9.13 28.58
N VAL A 682 -11.81 -10.36 28.56
CA VAL A 682 -13.12 -10.68 29.14
C VAL A 682 -13.12 -10.49 30.65
N THR A 683 -12.13 -11.05 31.37
CA THR A 683 -12.06 -10.98 32.84
C THR A 683 -11.56 -9.64 33.40
N HIS A 684 -11.15 -8.70 32.55
CA HIS A 684 -10.77 -7.35 32.97
C HIS A 684 -11.96 -6.60 33.59
N SER A 685 -11.74 -5.67 34.51
CA SER A 685 -12.84 -5.06 35.28
C SER A 685 -13.76 -4.22 34.40
N ASP A 686 -15.08 -4.42 34.51
CA ASP A 686 -16.08 -3.60 33.80
C ASP A 686 -16.07 -2.13 34.26
N THR A 687 -15.43 -1.83 35.40
CA THR A 687 -15.21 -0.46 35.91
C THR A 687 -14.05 0.27 35.25
N SER A 688 -13.11 -0.44 34.62
CA SER A 688 -11.98 0.14 33.84
C SER A 688 -12.16 -0.05 32.34
N LEU A 689 -12.93 -1.06 31.92
CA LEU A 689 -13.20 -1.39 30.53
C LEU A 689 -14.65 -1.92 30.35
N PRO A 690 -15.63 -1.05 30.06
CA PRO A 690 -17.02 -1.45 29.85
C PRO A 690 -17.20 -2.46 28.70
N LEU A 691 -18.33 -3.16 28.67
CA LEU A 691 -18.63 -4.19 27.67
C LEU A 691 -18.50 -3.69 26.21
N HIS A 692 -18.88 -2.45 25.92
CA HIS A 692 -18.69 -1.84 24.59
C HIS A 692 -17.21 -1.76 24.21
N ASP A 693 -16.33 -1.39 25.13
CA ASP A 693 -14.89 -1.27 24.90
C ASP A 693 -14.24 -2.65 24.76
N LYS A 694 -14.69 -3.64 25.54
CA LYS A 694 -14.33 -5.06 25.37
C LYS A 694 -14.66 -5.57 23.96
N VAL A 695 -15.84 -5.23 23.44
CA VAL A 695 -16.27 -5.57 22.06
C VAL A 695 -15.36 -4.95 21.00
N VAL A 696 -15.02 -3.67 21.12
CA VAL A 696 -14.12 -2.97 20.17
C VAL A 696 -12.71 -3.57 20.19
N ILE A 697 -12.16 -3.82 21.38
CA ILE A 697 -10.83 -4.45 21.50
C ILE A 697 -10.86 -5.88 20.95
N MET A 698 -11.90 -6.68 21.20
CA MET A 698 -11.95 -8.05 20.69
C MET A 698 -12.04 -8.12 19.16
N GLY A 699 -12.74 -7.18 18.52
CA GLY A 699 -12.67 -6.99 17.06
C GLY A 699 -11.22 -6.73 16.60
N SER A 700 -10.47 -5.90 17.35
CA SER A 700 -9.05 -5.64 17.05
C SER A 700 -8.11 -6.84 17.30
N VAL A 701 -8.37 -7.67 18.31
CA VAL A 701 -7.67 -8.96 18.51
C VAL A 701 -7.87 -9.86 17.29
N ALA A 702 -9.13 -10.09 16.91
CA ALA A 702 -9.48 -10.92 15.76
C ALA A 702 -8.85 -10.39 14.46
N LYS A 703 -8.86 -9.06 14.27
CA LYS A 703 -8.24 -8.39 13.12
C LYS A 703 -6.73 -8.66 13.06
N GLY A 704 -6.04 -8.64 14.21
CA GLY A 704 -4.61 -8.98 14.30
C GLY A 704 -4.29 -10.40 13.83
N ILE A 705 -5.20 -11.36 14.05
CA ILE A 705 -5.07 -12.76 13.58
C ILE A 705 -5.35 -12.84 12.09
N VAL A 706 -6.46 -12.24 11.62
CA VAL A 706 -6.87 -12.30 10.20
C VAL A 706 -5.87 -11.62 9.27
N GLU A 707 -5.32 -10.47 9.67
CA GLU A 707 -4.29 -9.75 8.92
C GLU A 707 -2.88 -10.32 9.09
N SER A 708 -2.68 -11.41 9.84
CA SER A 708 -1.37 -12.04 10.01
C SER A 708 -0.94 -12.79 8.74
N LYS A 709 0.37 -12.78 8.45
CA LYS A 709 0.99 -13.49 7.31
C LYS A 709 1.08 -15.02 7.47
N ASN A 710 0.44 -15.60 8.48
CA ASN A 710 0.39 -17.06 8.66
C ASN A 710 -0.41 -17.74 7.54
N ASP A 711 -0.24 -19.05 7.39
CA ASP A 711 -1.12 -19.86 6.57
C ASP A 711 -2.56 -19.87 7.13
N LEU A 712 -3.49 -20.48 6.40
CA LEU A 712 -4.89 -20.52 6.82
C LEU A 712 -5.10 -21.43 8.05
N LEU A 713 -4.35 -22.52 8.17
CA LEU A 713 -4.53 -23.50 9.24
C LEU A 713 -4.09 -22.95 10.61
N ASP A 714 -2.97 -22.23 10.68
CA ASP A 714 -2.59 -21.50 11.89
C ASP A 714 -3.64 -20.44 12.25
N ARG A 715 -4.15 -19.69 11.26
CA ARG A 715 -5.18 -18.67 11.52
C ARG A 715 -6.50 -19.29 11.99
N GLU A 716 -6.91 -20.45 11.45
CA GLU A 716 -8.06 -21.22 11.93
C GLU A 716 -7.88 -21.67 13.39
N LEU A 717 -6.71 -22.23 13.74
CA LEU A 717 -6.40 -22.70 15.09
C LEU A 717 -6.35 -21.55 16.10
N ILE A 718 -5.72 -20.43 15.74
CA ILE A 718 -5.59 -19.26 16.61
C ILE A 718 -6.95 -18.58 16.85
N ILE A 719 -7.83 -18.52 15.85
CA ILE A 719 -9.23 -18.08 16.01
C ILE A 719 -10.00 -19.03 16.95
N ALA A 720 -9.84 -20.35 16.81
CA ALA A 720 -10.46 -21.31 17.72
C ALA A 720 -10.01 -21.12 19.17
N GLY A 721 -8.70 -20.90 19.41
CA GLY A 721 -8.16 -20.60 20.73
C GLY A 721 -8.70 -19.30 21.33
N LEU A 722 -8.84 -18.24 20.53
CA LEU A 722 -9.43 -16.98 20.97
C LEU A 722 -10.86 -17.18 21.50
N VAL A 723 -11.69 -17.91 20.75
CA VAL A 723 -13.09 -18.19 21.08
C VAL A 723 -13.19 -19.09 22.32
N ASP A 724 -12.37 -20.12 22.44
CA ASP A 724 -12.29 -20.99 23.63
C ASP A 724 -11.88 -20.20 24.89
N GLY A 725 -10.96 -19.23 24.75
CA GLY A 725 -10.55 -18.34 25.84
C GLY A 725 -11.65 -17.42 26.35
N ILE A 726 -12.52 -16.93 25.45
CA ILE A 726 -13.70 -16.12 25.78
C ILE A 726 -14.72 -16.97 26.54
N TYR A 727 -14.98 -18.19 26.08
CA TYR A 727 -15.93 -19.09 26.74
C TYR A 727 -15.41 -19.64 28.08
N GLU A 728 -14.10 -19.95 28.22
CA GLU A 728 -13.49 -20.24 29.53
C GLU A 728 -13.64 -19.09 30.52
N ALA A 729 -13.65 -17.84 30.04
CA ALA A 729 -13.86 -16.63 30.84
C ALA A 729 -15.34 -16.33 31.15
N LYS A 730 -16.29 -17.10 30.57
CA LYS A 730 -17.73 -16.79 30.56
C LYS A 730 -18.06 -15.42 29.96
N GLY A 731 -17.40 -15.08 28.85
CA GLY A 731 -17.62 -13.81 28.16
C GLY A 731 -18.98 -13.69 27.50
N ASP A 732 -19.45 -12.45 27.38
CA ASP A 732 -20.70 -12.10 26.71
C ASP A 732 -20.66 -12.50 25.22
N ASN A 733 -21.79 -12.98 24.70
CA ASN A 733 -21.92 -13.37 23.29
C ASN A 733 -21.68 -12.19 22.33
N ALA A 734 -21.88 -10.93 22.75
CA ALA A 734 -21.51 -9.74 21.99
C ALA A 734 -19.99 -9.68 21.70
N VAL A 735 -19.16 -10.18 22.61
CA VAL A 735 -17.69 -10.24 22.45
C VAL A 735 -17.29 -11.34 21.45
N VAL A 736 -18.05 -12.44 21.39
CA VAL A 736 -17.89 -13.49 20.35
C VAL A 736 -18.37 -12.99 18.98
N HIS A 737 -19.50 -12.28 18.93
CA HIS A 737 -20.06 -11.69 17.71
C HIS A 737 -19.10 -10.66 17.08
N ALA A 738 -18.33 -9.92 17.88
CA ALA A 738 -17.30 -9.00 17.41
C ALA A 738 -16.27 -9.68 16.48
N ILE A 739 -15.91 -10.93 16.77
CA ILE A 739 -15.02 -11.76 15.94
C ILE A 739 -15.69 -12.07 14.60
N SER A 740 -16.95 -12.52 14.62
CA SER A 740 -17.70 -12.88 13.42
C SER A 740 -17.92 -11.69 12.48
N SER A 741 -18.31 -10.53 13.03
CA SER A 741 -18.47 -9.29 12.26
C SER A 741 -17.15 -8.83 11.65
N MET A 742 -16.03 -8.96 12.38
CA MET A 742 -14.72 -8.62 11.86
C MET A 742 -14.31 -9.57 10.71
N ILE A 743 -14.50 -10.89 10.86
CA ILE A 743 -14.18 -11.87 9.80
C ILE A 743 -14.99 -11.56 8.54
N ALA A 744 -16.30 -11.30 8.68
CA ALA A 744 -17.17 -10.91 7.57
C ALA A 744 -16.68 -9.61 6.88
N ASN A 745 -16.32 -8.58 7.66
CA ASN A 745 -15.90 -7.27 7.18
C ASN A 745 -14.41 -7.19 6.78
N SER A 746 -13.67 -8.30 6.79
CA SER A 746 -12.24 -8.32 6.45
C SER A 746 -11.99 -8.35 4.94
N ASN A 747 -10.77 -7.98 4.52
CA ASN A 747 -10.36 -7.94 3.10
C ASN A 747 -9.77 -9.28 2.60
N ILE A 748 -9.90 -10.38 3.34
CA ILE A 748 -9.46 -11.71 2.88
C ILE A 748 -10.48 -12.30 1.89
N ASN A 749 -10.07 -13.28 1.09
CA ASN A 749 -10.96 -13.93 0.12
C ASN A 749 -12.07 -14.73 0.83
N GLN A 750 -13.19 -14.94 0.12
CA GLN A 750 -14.39 -15.58 0.67
C GLN A 750 -14.14 -17.00 1.22
N SER A 751 -13.24 -17.78 0.60
CA SER A 751 -12.88 -19.13 1.08
C SER A 751 -12.23 -19.07 2.47
N GLU A 752 -11.32 -18.10 2.69
CA GLU A 752 -10.71 -17.87 4.00
C GLU A 752 -11.73 -17.35 5.02
N LYS A 753 -12.66 -16.45 4.63
CA LYS A 753 -13.76 -16.01 5.52
C LYS A 753 -14.61 -17.18 5.99
N GLU A 754 -15.03 -18.05 5.07
CA GLU A 754 -15.82 -19.24 5.38
C GLU A 754 -15.06 -20.27 6.21
N ALA A 755 -13.73 -20.38 6.06
CA ALA A 755 -12.89 -21.28 6.84
C ALA A 755 -12.70 -20.79 8.28
N LEU A 756 -12.35 -19.52 8.47
CA LEU A 756 -12.20 -18.92 9.81
C LEU A 756 -13.53 -18.86 10.56
N LYS A 757 -14.64 -18.55 9.86
CA LYS A 757 -15.99 -18.60 10.44
C LYS A 757 -16.35 -20.02 10.88
N ARG A 758 -16.11 -21.05 10.05
CA ARG A 758 -16.30 -22.46 10.44
C ARG A 758 -15.47 -22.85 11.67
N SER A 759 -14.23 -22.37 11.79
CA SER A 759 -13.39 -22.64 12.97
C SER A 759 -14.00 -22.03 14.25
N GLN A 760 -14.48 -20.79 14.18
CA GLN A 760 -15.24 -20.14 15.25
C GLN A 760 -16.51 -20.93 15.61
N ASP A 761 -17.36 -21.23 14.62
CA ASP A 761 -18.65 -21.89 14.82
C ASP A 761 -18.50 -23.27 15.49
N VAL A 762 -17.47 -24.04 15.09
CA VAL A 762 -17.14 -25.36 15.66
C VAL A 762 -16.69 -25.30 17.12
N VAL A 763 -16.08 -24.20 17.58
CA VAL A 763 -15.79 -24.02 19.01
C VAL A 763 -17.04 -23.62 19.78
N SER A 764 -17.83 -22.69 19.25
CA SER A 764 -19.11 -22.26 19.83
C SER A 764 -20.06 -23.45 20.03
N GLU A 765 -20.22 -24.33 19.03
CA GLU A 765 -21.04 -25.55 19.12
C GLU A 765 -20.54 -26.50 20.23
N LYS A 766 -19.22 -26.75 20.32
CA LYS A 766 -18.62 -27.61 21.36
C LYS A 766 -18.82 -27.06 22.77
N VAL A 767 -18.77 -25.74 22.94
CA VAL A 767 -19.06 -25.10 24.23
C VAL A 767 -20.54 -25.26 24.56
N LEU A 768 -21.44 -25.03 23.61
CA LEU A 768 -22.89 -25.16 23.80
C LEU A 768 -23.28 -26.60 24.21
N ASP A 769 -22.72 -27.63 23.54
CA ASP A 769 -22.94 -29.04 23.91
C ASP A 769 -22.32 -29.38 25.29
N LYS A 770 -21.19 -28.76 25.66
CA LYS A 770 -20.56 -28.91 26.99
C LYS A 770 -21.38 -28.23 28.10
N GLU A 771 -21.99 -27.08 27.83
CA GLU A 771 -22.92 -26.42 28.75
C GLU A 771 -24.22 -27.21 28.91
N ILE A 772 -24.77 -27.76 27.82
CA ILE A 772 -25.92 -28.69 27.86
C ILE A 772 -25.59 -29.93 28.72
N GLN A 773 -24.40 -30.52 28.57
CA GLN A 773 -23.93 -31.64 29.40
C GLN A 773 -23.70 -31.25 30.87
N ASN A 774 -23.27 -30.02 31.14
CA ASN A 774 -23.15 -29.52 32.51
C ASN A 774 -24.54 -29.30 33.13
N LEU A 775 -25.50 -28.75 32.38
CA LEU A 775 -26.88 -28.57 32.81
C LEU A 775 -27.54 -29.93 33.12
N ASP A 776 -27.41 -30.91 32.23
CA ASP A 776 -27.85 -32.29 32.43
C ASP A 776 -27.21 -32.95 33.68
N ARG A 777 -25.96 -32.59 34.01
CA ARG A 777 -25.28 -33.08 35.23
C ARG A 777 -25.74 -32.35 36.49
N GLU A 778 -25.97 -31.04 36.44
CA GLU A 778 -26.54 -30.25 37.54
C GLU A 778 -27.97 -30.70 37.87
N LEU A 779 -28.79 -30.93 36.84
CA LEU A 779 -30.14 -31.51 36.93
C LEU A 779 -30.14 -32.91 37.60
N LYS A 780 -29.09 -33.70 37.39
CA LYS A 780 -28.92 -35.03 38.02
C LYS A 780 -28.26 -34.97 39.41
N ALA A 781 -27.70 -33.84 39.81
CA ALA A 781 -26.97 -33.67 41.07
C ALA A 781 -27.79 -32.98 42.17
N GLN A 782 -28.80 -32.18 41.83
CA GLN A 782 -29.63 -31.49 42.82
C GLN A 782 -30.87 -32.30 43.21
N ASN A 783 -31.00 -32.56 44.51
CA ASN A 783 -32.20 -33.13 45.10
C ASN A 783 -32.99 -32.01 45.81
N ILE A 784 -34.29 -31.87 45.50
CA ILE A 784 -35.25 -30.90 46.06
C ILE A 784 -35.07 -29.43 45.58
N ASN A 785 -35.86 -29.01 44.58
CA ASN A 785 -37.13 -28.25 44.79
C ASN A 785 -37.78 -27.86 43.44
N GLU A 786 -38.89 -28.49 43.07
CA GLU A 786 -39.39 -28.50 41.68
C GLU A 786 -39.68 -27.11 41.09
N SER A 787 -40.37 -26.20 41.78
CA SER A 787 -40.82 -24.95 41.14
C SER A 787 -39.66 -24.03 40.74
N LYS A 788 -38.62 -23.94 41.59
CA LYS A 788 -37.49 -23.06 41.32
C LYS A 788 -36.59 -23.63 40.20
N LEU A 789 -36.45 -24.95 40.17
CA LEU A 789 -35.78 -25.66 39.09
C LEU A 789 -36.56 -25.48 37.76
N HIS A 790 -37.89 -25.59 37.80
CA HIS A 790 -38.76 -25.36 36.64
C HIS A 790 -38.59 -23.94 36.07
N ASP A 791 -38.58 -22.91 36.93
CA ASP A 791 -38.42 -21.52 36.49
C ASP A 791 -37.02 -21.25 35.92
N ASP A 792 -35.94 -21.73 36.56
CA ASP A 792 -34.57 -21.58 36.05
C ASP A 792 -34.34 -22.36 34.74
N ILE A 793 -34.94 -23.55 34.57
CA ILE A 793 -34.94 -24.29 33.29
C ILE A 793 -35.75 -23.54 32.23
N TYR A 794 -36.94 -23.03 32.58
CA TYR A 794 -37.81 -22.33 31.63
C TYR A 794 -37.14 -21.07 31.10
N ASN A 795 -36.53 -20.27 31.99
CA ASN A 795 -35.76 -19.09 31.63
C ASN A 795 -34.57 -19.45 30.74
N LYS A 796 -33.71 -20.42 31.11
CA LYS A 796 -32.60 -20.86 30.25
C LYS A 796 -33.07 -21.44 28.90
N THR A 797 -34.21 -22.11 28.86
CA THR A 797 -34.80 -22.62 27.60
C THR A 797 -35.28 -21.46 26.72
N GLN A 798 -35.81 -20.40 27.32
CA GLN A 798 -36.19 -19.18 26.62
C GLN A 798 -34.96 -18.40 26.15
N ASP A 799 -33.88 -18.34 26.93
CA ASP A 799 -32.61 -17.72 26.53
C ASP A 799 -31.96 -18.44 25.35
N VAL A 800 -31.93 -19.78 25.38
CA VAL A 800 -31.48 -20.61 24.25
C VAL A 800 -32.37 -20.38 23.02
N ALA A 801 -33.70 -20.31 23.18
CA ALA A 801 -34.62 -20.00 22.10
C ALA A 801 -34.44 -18.57 21.53
N ASN A 802 -34.13 -17.59 22.39
CA ASN A 802 -33.83 -16.21 21.98
C ASN A 802 -32.48 -16.14 21.23
N ALA A 803 -31.46 -16.85 21.70
CA ALA A 803 -30.16 -16.94 21.03
C ALA A 803 -30.27 -17.58 19.65
N LEU A 804 -30.98 -18.71 19.53
CA LEU A 804 -31.29 -19.35 18.25
C LEU A 804 -32.13 -18.46 17.33
N LYS A 805 -33.12 -17.74 17.88
CA LYS A 805 -33.89 -16.76 17.09
C LYS A 805 -32.98 -15.67 16.52
N ASN A 806 -32.06 -15.12 17.31
CA ASN A 806 -31.13 -14.10 16.84
C ASN A 806 -30.20 -14.64 15.74
N VAL A 807 -29.61 -15.83 15.92
CA VAL A 807 -28.78 -16.48 14.88
C VAL A 807 -29.57 -16.72 13.59
N ILE A 808 -30.82 -17.17 13.69
CA ILE A 808 -31.71 -17.37 12.54
C ILE A 808 -32.06 -16.03 11.87
N THR A 809 -32.31 -14.96 12.64
CA THR A 809 -32.57 -13.62 12.11
C THR A 809 -31.35 -13.08 11.35
N THR A 810 -30.13 -13.13 11.93
CA THR A 810 -28.90 -12.71 11.23
C THR A 810 -28.72 -13.43 9.90
N VAL A 811 -28.90 -14.77 9.88
CA VAL A 811 -28.77 -15.57 8.66
C VAL A 811 -29.87 -15.27 7.61
N LEU A 812 -31.06 -14.86 8.04
CA LEU A 812 -32.14 -14.47 7.12
C LEU A 812 -31.96 -13.06 6.56
N ASP A 813 -31.54 -12.11 7.40
CA ASP A 813 -31.31 -10.72 6.98
C ASP A 813 -30.11 -10.64 6.01
N ASP A 814 -29.02 -11.36 6.28
CA ASP A 814 -27.85 -11.50 5.39
C ASP A 814 -28.21 -12.03 3.99
N ASN A 815 -29.31 -12.79 3.86
CA ASN A 815 -29.79 -13.36 2.59
C ASN A 815 -30.86 -12.51 1.87
N SER A 816 -31.17 -11.31 2.35
CA SER A 816 -32.10 -10.39 1.68
C SER A 816 -31.49 -9.66 0.47
N GLY A 817 -30.16 -9.65 0.34
CA GLY A 817 -29.40 -8.90 -0.65
C GLY A 817 -28.91 -9.70 -1.86
N GLN A 818 -29.66 -9.63 -2.97
CA GLN A 818 -29.26 -9.99 -4.35
C GLN A 818 -29.01 -11.48 -4.69
N ARG A 819 -28.97 -11.77 -6.01
CA ARG A 819 -28.89 -13.10 -6.63
C ARG A 819 -27.52 -13.28 -7.29
N GLY A 820 -26.93 -14.48 -7.28
CA GLY A 820 -25.68 -14.71 -8.02
C GLY A 820 -25.30 -16.14 -8.38
N VAL A 821 -25.11 -17.05 -7.41
CA VAL A 821 -24.31 -18.27 -7.63
C VAL A 821 -24.98 -19.55 -7.10
N SER A 822 -24.90 -20.62 -7.90
CA SER A 822 -25.13 -22.06 -7.63
C SER A 822 -26.18 -22.46 -6.58
N GLU A 823 -27.27 -23.08 -7.02
CA GLU A 823 -28.35 -23.59 -6.15
C GLU A 823 -27.93 -24.63 -5.10
N GLU A 824 -26.73 -25.22 -5.18
CA GLU A 824 -26.39 -26.41 -4.39
C GLU A 824 -25.72 -26.10 -3.04
N ALA A 825 -25.10 -24.93 -2.87
CA ALA A 825 -24.57 -24.49 -1.57
C ALA A 825 -25.67 -23.97 -0.63
N PRO A 826 -26.60 -23.08 -1.06
CA PRO A 826 -27.69 -22.61 -0.20
C PRO A 826 -28.60 -23.74 0.29
N LYS A 827 -28.84 -24.77 -0.55
CA LYS A 827 -29.62 -25.95 -0.17
C LYS A 827 -28.94 -26.79 0.92
N LYS A 828 -27.60 -26.90 0.91
CA LYS A 828 -26.83 -27.61 1.96
C LYS A 828 -26.77 -26.83 3.27
N VAL A 829 -26.59 -25.50 3.21
CA VAL A 829 -26.63 -24.64 4.41
C VAL A 829 -28.04 -24.62 5.01
N SER A 830 -29.07 -24.52 4.16
CA SER A 830 -30.48 -24.57 4.59
C SER A 830 -30.88 -25.95 5.13
N SER A 831 -30.40 -27.07 4.57
CA SER A 831 -30.64 -28.40 5.15
C SER A 831 -29.94 -28.57 6.49
N LEU A 832 -28.69 -28.12 6.61
CA LEU A 832 -27.93 -28.19 7.87
C LEU A 832 -28.59 -27.35 8.98
N LEU A 833 -29.02 -26.12 8.66
CA LEU A 833 -29.80 -25.28 9.59
C LEU A 833 -31.15 -25.89 9.94
N ASN A 834 -31.85 -26.52 9.00
CA ASN A 834 -33.08 -27.26 9.28
C ASN A 834 -32.83 -28.49 10.17
N ASP A 835 -31.75 -29.24 9.97
CA ASP A 835 -31.42 -30.42 10.79
C ASP A 835 -30.94 -30.03 12.21
N ILE A 836 -30.18 -28.93 12.35
CA ILE A 836 -29.82 -28.34 13.65
C ILE A 836 -31.07 -27.82 14.36
N SER A 837 -31.91 -27.04 13.67
CA SER A 837 -33.18 -26.53 14.20
C SER A 837 -34.10 -27.67 14.64
N LYS A 838 -34.28 -28.69 13.79
CA LYS A 838 -35.09 -29.88 14.07
C LYS A 838 -34.56 -30.67 15.26
N ARG A 839 -33.26 -31.00 15.32
CA ARG A 839 -32.65 -31.67 16.49
C ARG A 839 -32.77 -30.87 17.77
N THR A 840 -32.72 -29.54 17.68
CA THR A 840 -32.83 -28.66 18.85
C THR A 840 -34.28 -28.56 19.32
N ILE A 841 -35.24 -28.39 18.40
CA ILE A 841 -36.68 -28.46 18.67
C ILE A 841 -37.08 -29.82 19.23
N GLU A 842 -36.46 -30.91 18.76
CA GLU A 842 -36.64 -32.28 19.25
C GLU A 842 -36.09 -32.44 20.68
N LYS A 843 -34.85 -32.02 20.96
CA LYS A 843 -34.28 -31.97 22.33
C LYS A 843 -35.16 -31.12 23.28
N VAL A 844 -35.56 -29.92 22.87
CA VAL A 844 -36.38 -28.98 23.67
C VAL A 844 -37.80 -29.52 23.90
N ASN A 845 -38.43 -30.15 22.91
CA ASN A 845 -39.74 -30.77 23.11
C ASN A 845 -39.68 -32.04 23.96
N ASN A 846 -38.60 -32.82 23.89
CA ASN A 846 -38.39 -33.96 24.79
C ASN A 846 -38.18 -33.49 26.25
N LEU A 847 -37.40 -32.43 26.48
CA LEU A 847 -37.29 -31.79 27.80
C LEU A 847 -38.64 -31.25 28.29
N ARG A 848 -39.40 -30.56 27.43
CA ARG A 848 -40.76 -30.07 27.75
C ARG A 848 -41.73 -31.21 28.07
N ALA A 849 -41.62 -32.36 27.40
CA ALA A 849 -42.43 -33.54 27.68
C ALA A 849 -42.05 -34.22 29.02
N MET A 850 -40.76 -34.23 29.38
CA MET A 850 -40.28 -34.73 30.68
C MET A 850 -40.66 -33.84 31.87
N LEU A 851 -41.02 -32.57 31.63
CA LEU A 851 -41.30 -31.57 32.67
C LEU A 851 -42.80 -31.24 32.83
N SER A 852 -43.71 -31.87 32.08
CA SER A 852 -45.15 -31.60 32.16
C SER A 852 -45.87 -32.64 33.02
N GLN A 853 -46.51 -32.20 34.12
CA GLN A 853 -47.26 -33.10 35.01
C GLN A 853 -48.63 -33.55 34.43
N ASP A 854 -49.12 -32.93 33.35
CA ASP A 854 -50.35 -33.33 32.65
C ASP A 854 -50.06 -34.21 31.41
N GLY A 855 -50.34 -35.50 31.53
CA GLY A 855 -49.99 -36.53 30.54
C GLY A 855 -50.84 -36.54 29.26
N ASN A 856 -50.87 -35.44 28.49
CA ASN A 856 -51.60 -35.39 27.20
C ASN A 856 -50.97 -34.49 26.12
N LEU A 857 -49.69 -34.13 26.23
CA LEU A 857 -48.95 -33.38 25.21
C LEU A 857 -48.18 -34.31 24.26
N LYS A 858 -48.83 -34.71 23.15
CA LYS A 858 -48.19 -35.47 22.05
C LYS A 858 -46.86 -34.84 21.61
N THR A 859 -45.87 -35.70 21.44
CA THR A 859 -44.51 -35.38 20.96
C THR A 859 -44.51 -34.82 19.54
N PHE A 860 -43.37 -34.27 19.10
CA PHE A 860 -43.22 -33.74 17.74
C PHE A 860 -43.39 -34.85 16.68
N GLU A 861 -42.86 -36.05 16.93
CA GLU A 861 -42.97 -37.17 15.99
C GLU A 861 -44.38 -37.77 15.96
N GLU A 862 -45.09 -37.91 17.09
CA GLU A 862 -46.52 -38.29 17.07
C GLU A 862 -47.40 -37.29 16.30
N LYS A 863 -47.07 -35.98 16.38
CA LYS A 863 -47.75 -34.93 15.60
C LYS A 863 -47.38 -35.01 14.12
N LYS A 864 -46.15 -35.39 13.78
CA LYS A 864 -45.67 -35.58 12.40
C LYS A 864 -46.30 -36.82 11.77
N ASP A 865 -46.40 -37.94 12.48
CA ASP A 865 -47.09 -39.15 12.01
C ASP A 865 -48.60 -38.90 11.83
N GLU A 866 -49.26 -38.20 12.77
CA GLU A 866 -50.67 -37.82 12.62
C GLU A 866 -50.88 -36.84 11.45
N ALA A 867 -49.94 -35.92 11.21
CA ALA A 867 -49.96 -35.03 10.05
C ALA A 867 -49.77 -35.80 8.74
N THR A 868 -48.77 -36.67 8.64
CA THR A 868 -48.51 -37.50 7.44
C THR A 868 -49.71 -38.38 7.12
N LYS A 869 -50.34 -38.99 8.14
CA LYS A 869 -51.57 -39.75 7.95
C LYS A 869 -52.73 -38.90 7.39
N LYS A 870 -52.91 -37.67 7.88
CA LYS A 870 -53.93 -36.74 7.37
C LYS A 870 -53.65 -36.25 5.95
N VAL A 871 -52.38 -36.07 5.56
CA VAL A 871 -51.99 -35.78 4.17
C VAL A 871 -52.46 -36.91 3.25
N ASP A 872 -52.16 -38.15 3.62
CA ASP A 872 -52.54 -39.36 2.88
C ASP A 872 -54.07 -39.54 2.77
N GLU A 873 -54.79 -39.30 3.86
CA GLU A 873 -56.26 -39.36 3.91
C GLU A 873 -56.91 -38.28 3.01
N LEU A 874 -56.38 -37.04 3.02
CA LEU A 874 -56.90 -35.93 2.20
C LEU A 874 -56.56 -36.06 0.72
N VAL A 875 -55.38 -36.57 0.36
CA VAL A 875 -55.03 -36.90 -1.03
C VAL A 875 -56.00 -37.96 -1.59
N LYS A 876 -56.24 -39.04 -0.85
CA LYS A 876 -57.22 -40.09 -1.23
C LYS A 876 -58.64 -39.52 -1.30
N ALA A 877 -59.03 -38.61 -0.41
CA ALA A 877 -60.35 -37.96 -0.43
C ALA A 877 -60.57 -37.02 -1.63
N PHE A 878 -59.49 -36.48 -2.22
CA PHE A 878 -59.52 -35.69 -3.45
C PHE A 878 -59.58 -36.56 -4.72
N ASP A 879 -58.78 -37.63 -4.79
CA ASP A 879 -58.82 -38.55 -5.93
C ASP A 879 -60.15 -39.32 -6.02
N ASN A 880 -60.85 -39.51 -4.90
CA ASN A 880 -62.21 -40.07 -4.84
C ASN A 880 -63.33 -39.09 -5.24
N LYS A 881 -63.03 -37.89 -5.76
CA LYS A 881 -64.04 -36.96 -6.29
C LYS A 881 -64.40 -37.29 -7.74
N SER A 882 -65.70 -37.25 -8.03
CA SER A 882 -66.29 -37.75 -9.27
C SER A 882 -66.31 -36.74 -10.41
N SER A 883 -66.10 -35.45 -10.11
CA SER A 883 -66.07 -34.37 -11.11
C SER A 883 -65.05 -33.29 -10.83
N THR A 884 -64.66 -32.59 -11.89
CA THR A 884 -63.81 -31.40 -11.90
C THR A 884 -64.30 -30.31 -10.94
N GLU A 885 -65.62 -30.15 -10.80
CA GLU A 885 -66.26 -29.18 -9.93
C GLU A 885 -66.24 -29.61 -8.45
N GLU A 886 -66.42 -30.91 -8.16
CA GLU A 886 -66.18 -31.45 -6.81
C GLU A 886 -64.72 -31.30 -6.38
N GLN A 887 -63.77 -31.44 -7.32
CA GLN A 887 -62.34 -31.26 -7.05
C GLN A 887 -61.97 -29.80 -6.77
N GLN A 888 -62.48 -28.84 -7.57
CA GLN A 888 -62.27 -27.42 -7.31
C GLN A 888 -62.92 -26.97 -5.98
N ASN A 889 -64.13 -27.45 -5.68
CA ASN A 889 -64.78 -27.21 -4.38
C ASN A 889 -64.03 -27.87 -3.21
N PHE A 890 -63.43 -29.06 -3.41
CA PHE A 890 -62.58 -29.67 -2.38
C PHE A 890 -61.32 -28.85 -2.10
N ILE A 891 -60.63 -28.39 -3.15
CA ILE A 891 -59.43 -27.52 -3.03
C ILE A 891 -59.77 -26.27 -2.22
N LYS A 892 -60.87 -25.59 -2.58
CA LYS A 892 -61.31 -24.41 -1.84
C LYS A 892 -61.61 -24.74 -0.38
N SER A 893 -62.54 -25.67 -0.12
CA SER A 893 -63.04 -25.93 1.23
C SER A 893 -62.04 -26.61 2.18
N ASN A 894 -61.02 -27.32 1.66
CA ASN A 894 -60.09 -28.11 2.49
C ASN A 894 -58.65 -27.60 2.49
N LEU A 895 -58.27 -26.74 1.53
CA LEU A 895 -56.90 -26.21 1.40
C LEU A 895 -56.88 -24.68 1.51
N ILE A 896 -57.80 -23.96 0.85
CA ILE A 896 -57.85 -22.49 0.96
C ILE A 896 -58.57 -22.07 2.26
N ASP A 897 -59.84 -22.42 2.40
CA ASP A 897 -60.71 -21.93 3.48
C ASP A 897 -60.43 -22.62 4.84
N ASN A 898 -59.81 -23.82 4.82
CA ASN A 898 -59.59 -24.63 6.02
C ASN A 898 -58.33 -24.22 6.81
N LYS A 899 -58.48 -23.24 7.69
CA LYS A 899 -57.41 -22.80 8.60
C LYS A 899 -57.14 -23.71 9.81
N THR A 900 -57.76 -24.90 9.89
CA THR A 900 -57.43 -25.90 10.93
C THR A 900 -56.21 -26.77 10.60
N LEU A 901 -55.77 -26.75 9.33
CA LEU A 901 -54.52 -27.37 8.89
C LEU A 901 -53.41 -26.31 8.81
N SER A 902 -52.21 -26.63 9.29
CA SER A 902 -51.06 -25.73 9.18
C SER A 902 -50.72 -25.45 7.70
N ARG A 903 -50.15 -24.27 7.45
CA ARG A 903 -49.77 -23.80 6.11
C ARG A 903 -48.88 -24.82 5.39
N GLU A 904 -47.92 -25.40 6.09
CA GLU A 904 -46.97 -26.37 5.58
C GLU A 904 -47.65 -27.70 5.20
N ILE A 905 -48.62 -28.18 6.00
CA ILE A 905 -49.42 -29.38 5.68
C ILE A 905 -50.30 -29.11 4.44
N ARG A 906 -50.94 -27.93 4.37
CA ARG A 906 -51.77 -27.54 3.22
C ARG A 906 -50.95 -27.48 1.92
N LEU A 907 -49.75 -26.91 1.97
CA LEU A 907 -48.82 -26.87 0.83
C LEU A 907 -48.31 -28.28 0.45
N GLN A 908 -47.99 -29.13 1.42
CA GLN A 908 -47.58 -30.52 1.15
C GLN A 908 -48.67 -31.35 0.45
N ILE A 909 -49.95 -31.13 0.78
CA ILE A 909 -51.07 -31.76 0.08
C ILE A 909 -51.15 -31.25 -1.36
N ILE A 910 -51.04 -29.92 -1.58
CA ILE A 910 -51.09 -29.33 -2.93
C ILE A 910 -49.98 -29.88 -3.82
N ASP A 911 -48.75 -30.00 -3.32
CA ASP A 911 -47.61 -30.49 -4.10
C ASP A 911 -47.76 -31.98 -4.48
N ASN A 912 -48.29 -32.80 -3.57
CA ASN A 912 -48.65 -34.18 -3.86
C ASN A 912 -49.76 -34.28 -4.92
N LEU A 913 -50.80 -33.45 -4.83
CA LEU A 913 -51.91 -33.43 -5.80
C LEU A 913 -51.48 -32.92 -7.19
N LEU A 914 -50.61 -31.89 -7.25
CA LEU A 914 -50.02 -31.41 -8.50
C LEU A 914 -49.20 -32.51 -9.18
N LYS A 915 -48.38 -33.25 -8.41
CA LYS A 915 -47.60 -34.38 -8.92
C LYS A 915 -48.50 -35.49 -9.50
N ALA A 916 -49.56 -35.86 -8.78
CA ALA A 916 -50.52 -36.87 -9.25
C ALA A 916 -51.27 -36.42 -10.53
N GLN A 917 -51.69 -35.15 -10.62
CA GLN A 917 -52.37 -34.61 -11.79
C GLN A 917 -51.43 -34.44 -13.00
N ALA A 918 -50.15 -34.12 -12.77
CA ALA A 918 -49.14 -34.11 -13.83
C ALA A 918 -48.86 -35.50 -14.39
N GLN A 919 -48.80 -36.53 -13.53
CA GLN A 919 -48.64 -37.92 -13.95
C GLN A 919 -49.85 -38.41 -14.78
N LYS A 920 -51.08 -38.20 -14.28
CA LYS A 920 -52.32 -38.53 -15.02
C LYS A 920 -52.37 -37.87 -16.41
N ARG A 921 -51.82 -36.66 -16.54
CA ARG A 921 -51.68 -35.96 -17.83
C ARG A 921 -50.65 -36.61 -18.75
N ALA A 922 -49.48 -37.00 -18.23
CA ALA A 922 -48.44 -37.68 -19.01
C ALA A 922 -48.95 -39.01 -19.57
N GLU A 923 -49.55 -39.85 -18.72
CA GLU A 923 -50.15 -41.13 -19.09
C GLU A 923 -51.26 -40.95 -20.16
N THR A 924 -52.05 -39.87 -20.08
CA THR A 924 -53.07 -39.54 -21.09
C THR A 924 -52.47 -39.14 -22.45
N ILE A 925 -51.33 -38.44 -22.45
CA ILE A 925 -50.63 -38.02 -23.68
C ILE A 925 -49.90 -39.21 -24.34
N GLU A 926 -49.29 -40.09 -23.55
CA GLU A 926 -48.62 -41.29 -24.04
C GLU A 926 -49.61 -42.27 -24.71
N ASN A 927 -50.78 -42.47 -24.09
CA ASN A 927 -51.89 -43.24 -24.68
C ASN A 927 -52.54 -42.59 -25.92
N LEU A 928 -52.30 -41.28 -26.17
CA LEU A 928 -52.67 -40.62 -27.42
C LEU A 928 -51.62 -40.89 -28.51
N SER A 929 -50.33 -40.89 -28.17
CA SER A 929 -49.22 -41.18 -29.09
C SER A 929 -49.33 -42.59 -29.68
N ALA A 930 -49.60 -43.60 -28.83
CA ALA A 930 -49.71 -45.01 -29.22
C ALA A 930 -50.88 -45.34 -30.18
N LYS A 931 -51.70 -44.35 -30.58
CA LYS A 931 -52.74 -44.48 -31.62
C LYS A 931 -52.45 -43.70 -32.90
N THR A 932 -51.27 -43.11 -33.04
CA THR A 932 -50.86 -42.35 -34.25
C THR A 932 -49.83 -43.04 -35.14
N GLU A 933 -49.23 -44.16 -34.72
CA GLU A 933 -48.18 -44.85 -35.50
C GLU A 933 -48.68 -45.60 -36.75
N ASP A 934 -49.95 -46.01 -36.80
CA ASP A 934 -50.54 -46.72 -37.94
C ASP A 934 -50.73 -45.84 -39.21
N VAL A 935 -50.42 -44.54 -39.16
CA VAL A 935 -50.70 -43.60 -40.27
C VAL A 935 -49.48 -42.74 -40.65
N ARG A 936 -48.34 -43.38 -40.94
CA ARG A 936 -47.25 -42.71 -41.70
C ARG A 936 -46.23 -43.59 -42.45
N VAL A 937 -46.71 -44.57 -43.23
CA VAL A 937 -45.91 -45.15 -44.32
C VAL A 937 -46.52 -44.79 -45.69
N ILE A 938 -45.87 -43.85 -46.39
CA ILE A 938 -45.60 -43.86 -47.85
C ILE A 938 -44.79 -42.60 -48.19
N SER A 939 -43.69 -42.78 -48.93
CA SER A 939 -42.85 -41.68 -49.43
C SER A 939 -43.51 -41.00 -50.62
N GLY A 940 -43.39 -39.67 -50.73
CA GLY A 940 -44.14 -38.87 -51.70
C GLY A 940 -43.52 -38.79 -53.10
N LYS A 941 -44.39 -38.63 -54.11
CA LYS A 941 -44.11 -37.99 -55.40
C LYS A 941 -45.39 -37.70 -56.19
N SER A 942 -45.26 -36.85 -57.21
CA SER A 942 -46.25 -36.57 -58.28
C SER A 942 -47.44 -35.67 -57.92
N GLU A 943 -48.11 -35.18 -58.97
CA GLU A 943 -48.95 -33.98 -58.98
C GLU A 943 -50.44 -34.26 -59.24
N LEU A 944 -51.28 -33.23 -59.04
CA LEU A 944 -52.63 -33.02 -59.61
C LEU A 944 -53.81 -33.95 -59.22
N LYS A 945 -54.78 -33.36 -58.50
CA LYS A 945 -56.26 -33.23 -58.77
C LYS A 945 -57.03 -34.33 -59.54
N PRO A 946 -58.37 -34.52 -59.33
CA PRO A 946 -59.32 -33.70 -58.54
C PRO A 946 -60.27 -34.48 -57.59
N ILE A 947 -61.20 -33.70 -57.00
CA ILE A 947 -62.35 -34.04 -56.14
C ILE A 947 -63.45 -34.85 -56.87
N SER A 948 -64.14 -35.78 -56.18
CA SER A 948 -65.62 -35.82 -56.15
C SER A 948 -66.22 -36.72 -55.04
N GLN A 949 -67.35 -36.26 -54.47
CA GLN A 949 -68.63 -36.97 -54.18
C GLN A 949 -68.57 -38.45 -53.72
N ASP A 950 -69.20 -38.89 -52.61
CA ASP A 950 -70.35 -38.35 -51.86
C ASP A 950 -70.33 -38.68 -50.34
N GLU A 951 -71.03 -37.84 -49.56
CA GLU A 951 -71.52 -38.12 -48.20
C GLU A 951 -73.07 -38.25 -48.23
N PRO A 952 -73.77 -38.72 -47.17
CA PRO A 952 -73.31 -39.44 -45.98
C PRO A 952 -74.14 -40.72 -45.70
N TYR A 953 -73.77 -41.53 -44.69
CA TYR A 953 -74.79 -42.18 -43.85
C TYR A 953 -74.31 -42.46 -42.42
N ILE A 954 -75.24 -42.37 -41.47
CA ILE A 954 -74.98 -42.31 -40.02
C ILE A 954 -75.41 -43.63 -39.34
N GLN A 955 -74.87 -43.86 -38.14
CA GLN A 955 -75.34 -44.80 -37.10
C GLN A 955 -74.77 -46.23 -37.13
N LYS A 956 -73.72 -46.42 -36.32
CA LYS A 956 -73.69 -47.54 -35.37
C LYS A 956 -73.26 -47.11 -33.96
N ALA A 957 -73.84 -46.00 -33.50
CA ALA A 957 -73.63 -45.48 -32.15
C ALA A 957 -74.64 -46.08 -31.15
N LYS A 958 -74.21 -47.09 -30.38
CA LYS A 958 -74.70 -47.35 -29.01
C LYS A 958 -73.84 -48.39 -28.29
N MET A 959 -73.60 -48.14 -26.99
CA MET A 959 -73.11 -49.09 -25.98
C MET A 959 -71.75 -49.78 -26.26
N VAL A 960 -70.67 -49.05 -25.97
CA VAL A 960 -69.98 -49.24 -24.69
C VAL A 960 -69.75 -47.86 -24.07
N VAL A 961 -70.00 -47.71 -22.76
CA VAL A 961 -69.58 -46.55 -21.97
C VAL A 961 -68.97 -47.08 -20.68
N GLU A 962 -67.64 -47.01 -20.60
CA GLU A 962 -66.87 -46.82 -19.38
C GLU A 962 -65.70 -45.90 -19.79
N ARG A 963 -65.64 -44.70 -19.20
CA ARG A 963 -64.75 -44.32 -18.08
C ARG A 963 -63.30 -44.09 -18.54
N ASP A 964 -62.57 -43.31 -17.76
CA ASP A 964 -61.14 -43.04 -17.91
C ASP A 964 -60.71 -42.39 -19.24
N ARG A 965 -61.46 -41.34 -19.63
CA ARG A 965 -60.87 -40.19 -20.32
C ARG A 965 -61.02 -38.94 -19.48
N VAL A 966 -59.98 -38.64 -18.71
CA VAL A 966 -59.77 -37.30 -18.15
C VAL A 966 -59.62 -36.36 -19.34
N ASP A 967 -60.58 -35.46 -19.53
CA ASP A 967 -60.42 -34.40 -20.54
C ASP A 967 -59.21 -33.55 -20.14
N ILE A 968 -58.24 -33.41 -21.05
CA ILE A 968 -57.03 -32.61 -20.83
C ILE A 968 -57.41 -31.17 -20.45
N LYS A 969 -58.55 -30.67 -20.96
CA LYS A 969 -59.12 -29.37 -20.60
C LYS A 969 -59.49 -29.26 -19.12
N ASP A 970 -59.95 -30.34 -18.51
CA ASP A 970 -60.38 -30.37 -17.11
C ASP A 970 -59.22 -30.66 -16.15
N ASN A 971 -58.27 -31.54 -16.53
CA ASN A 971 -56.99 -31.68 -15.82
C ASN A 971 -56.23 -30.33 -15.75
N ILE A 972 -56.25 -29.53 -16.83
CA ILE A 972 -55.69 -28.17 -16.82
C ILE A 972 -56.43 -27.27 -15.81
N LYS A 973 -57.78 -27.25 -15.80
CA LYS A 973 -58.57 -26.47 -14.80
C LYS A 973 -58.22 -26.86 -13.35
N ILE A 974 -57.99 -28.15 -13.10
CA ILE A 974 -57.66 -28.67 -11.76
C ILE A 974 -56.25 -28.22 -11.34
N MET A 975 -55.26 -28.34 -12.23
CA MET A 975 -53.90 -27.87 -11.95
C MET A 975 -53.87 -26.34 -11.76
N SER A 976 -54.60 -25.55 -12.56
CA SER A 976 -54.72 -24.11 -12.35
C SER A 976 -55.36 -23.77 -11.00
N ALA A 977 -56.37 -24.52 -10.55
CA ALA A 977 -56.96 -24.31 -9.23
C ALA A 977 -56.00 -24.67 -8.09
N LEU A 978 -55.19 -25.73 -8.24
CA LEU A 978 -54.15 -26.11 -7.27
C LEU A 978 -53.01 -25.07 -7.20
N ILE A 979 -52.58 -24.52 -8.34
CA ILE A 979 -51.56 -23.46 -8.39
C ILE A 979 -52.10 -22.19 -7.71
N ASN A 980 -53.29 -21.73 -8.09
CA ASN A 980 -53.90 -20.54 -7.47
C ASN A 980 -54.10 -20.73 -5.95
N ALA A 981 -54.42 -21.94 -5.48
CA ALA A 981 -54.48 -22.26 -4.05
C ALA A 981 -53.09 -22.19 -3.39
N ARG A 982 -52.04 -22.70 -4.04
CA ARG A 982 -50.65 -22.62 -3.58
C ARG A 982 -50.23 -21.18 -3.36
N ASP A 983 -50.46 -20.33 -4.36
CA ASP A 983 -50.07 -18.91 -4.35
C ASP A 983 -50.86 -18.14 -3.28
N SER A 984 -52.15 -18.43 -3.13
CA SER A 984 -53.02 -17.85 -2.09
C SER A 984 -52.64 -18.28 -0.66
N ILE A 985 -52.02 -19.45 -0.47
CA ILE A 985 -51.59 -19.96 0.84
C ILE A 985 -50.15 -19.51 1.15
N GLN A 986 -49.30 -19.38 0.13
CA GLN A 986 -47.97 -18.79 0.28
C GLN A 986 -48.04 -17.30 0.67
N SER A 987 -49.05 -16.57 0.18
CA SER A 987 -49.33 -15.16 0.52
C SER A 987 -50.14 -14.96 1.82
N GLU A 988 -50.43 -16.00 2.60
CA GLU A 988 -50.86 -15.84 3.99
C GLU A 988 -49.67 -15.31 4.83
N ASN A 989 -49.76 -14.05 5.28
CA ASN A 989 -48.83 -13.48 6.26
C ASN A 989 -49.04 -14.10 7.66
N PHE A 990 -47.96 -14.06 8.47
CA PHE A 990 -47.86 -14.61 9.83
C PHE A 990 -48.99 -14.16 10.79
#